data_AF-A0A9W9PI63-F1
#
_entry.id   AF-A0A9W9PI63-F1
#
_cell.length_a   1.000
_cell.length_b   1.000
_cell.length_c   1.000
_cell.angle_alpha   90.00
_cell.angle_beta   90.00
_cell.angle_gamma   90.00
#
_symmetry.space_group_name_H-M   'P 1'
#
loop_
_entity.id
_entity.type
_entity.pdbx_description
1 polymer ?
#
loop_
_entity_poly.entity_id
_entity_poly.type
_entity_poly.pdbx_seq_one_letter_code
_entity_poly.pdbx_strand_id
1 'polypeptide(L)'
;MSVVGIDFGAQSTKIGVARNKGIDIITNEVSNRQTPSLVGFSARSRHIGEAAKTQETSNLKNTIGSLKRLIGRSFDDPDVQIEQKFNTPAIIDVNGQAGVEVNYLGKKEKFTATQLVAMYLTKIKDTASKELKLPVSDVTISVPAWFTDVQRRAMIDAGEIAGLNVLRLVNDTTATALGYGITKMDLPGPEEKPRRVVFVDIGASDYTATVVEFRKGELNVKSTAYDRHFGGRDFDLALTERFADEFKEKFKIDIRTNGKAWSRTVAAAEKMKKVMSANPQAPMSIESLMEDTDVRAMVKRDELEDMVRPLLDRVTVPLEQALAEAKLTVDDIDYIEMVGGCTRVPAIKEAVSKFFGKNLSFTLNQDEAIARGCAFCCATLSPVFRVRDFAIHDIVNYPIDFTWEQSPDIPDEDTSLTVFSRGNVMPSTKILTFYRKQPFDLEARYSKPEALPGKVNPWIGRFSVKGVKADANDDFMICKLKARLNLHGILNVESGYYVEDMEVEEPIPEEGDKKDGDAMDTDKPEEPKTRKVKKQVRKGDLPIASGTGGLDEATKAALQERENAMYMEDKLVAETDEKKNELEASIYELRDKIDGVYAEFASEEEKEKLRAKLMATEDWLYEEGEDTTKSVYVAKMDDIRFIAGPIIQRYKEKIEAEREAVRKAEEEAAARKRAELEAKKNAEAEAKKAEEEAKKGAEGDAEMKDAPAEGEAQGEAEKQ
;
A
#
# COMPACT_ATOMS: atom_id res chain seq x y z
N MET A 1 -2.43 -15.33 -6.25
CA MET A 1 -1.87 -14.45 -5.22
C MET A 1 -2.00 -13.02 -5.73
N SER A 2 -2.67 -12.16 -4.98
CA SER A 2 -2.76 -10.73 -5.29
C SER A 2 -1.45 -10.03 -4.89
N VAL A 3 -0.94 -9.13 -5.72
CA VAL A 3 0.19 -8.28 -5.37
C VAL A 3 -0.35 -6.88 -5.13
N VAL A 4 -0.36 -6.46 -3.86
CA VAL A 4 -0.98 -5.20 -3.43
C VAL A 4 0.01 -4.41 -2.57
N GLY A 5 0.24 -3.15 -2.96
CA GLY A 5 1.00 -2.17 -2.21
C GLY A 5 0.08 -1.09 -1.67
N ILE A 6 0.24 -0.76 -0.38
CA ILE A 6 -0.58 0.22 0.31
C ILE A 6 0.31 1.39 0.72
N ASP A 7 -0.02 2.59 0.25
CA ASP A 7 0.49 3.84 0.82
C ASP A 7 -0.44 4.27 1.94
N PHE A 8 -0.07 3.97 3.18
CA PHE A 8 -0.88 4.32 4.36
C PHE A 8 -0.55 5.74 4.81
N GLY A 9 -1.11 6.73 4.08
CA GLY A 9 -0.98 8.15 4.41
C GLY A 9 -1.81 8.58 5.63
N ALA A 10 -1.44 9.71 6.24
CA ALA A 10 -2.16 10.24 7.40
C ALA A 10 -3.54 10.85 7.06
N GLN A 11 -3.71 11.39 5.84
CA GLN A 11 -4.97 11.97 5.36
C GLN A 11 -5.72 11.03 4.42
N SER A 12 -5.00 10.36 3.51
CA SER A 12 -5.59 9.44 2.54
C SER A 12 -4.62 8.33 2.17
N THR A 13 -5.19 7.16 1.85
CA THR A 13 -4.49 5.95 1.43
C THR A 13 -4.66 5.69 -0.05
N LYS A 14 -3.60 5.22 -0.71
CA LYS A 14 -3.62 4.80 -2.11
C LYS A 14 -3.24 3.34 -2.20
N ILE A 15 -3.84 2.63 -3.16
CA ILE A 15 -3.65 1.19 -3.34
C ILE A 15 -3.08 0.95 -4.74
N GLY A 16 -1.87 0.42 -4.79
CA GLY A 16 -1.22 -0.04 -6.01
C GLY A 16 -1.37 -1.55 -6.17
N VAL A 17 -1.64 -2.01 -7.38
CA VAL A 17 -1.74 -3.44 -7.72
C VAL A 17 -0.86 -3.76 -8.92
N ALA A 18 -0.21 -4.92 -8.90
CA ALA A 18 0.52 -5.40 -10.08
C ALA A 18 -0.42 -6.16 -11.02
N ARG A 19 -0.60 -5.66 -12.24
CA ARG A 19 -1.37 -6.33 -13.31
C ARG A 19 -0.86 -5.89 -14.68
N ASN A 20 -1.13 -6.68 -15.72
CA ASN A 20 -0.81 -6.35 -17.12
C ASN A 20 0.66 -5.91 -17.35
N LYS A 21 1.61 -6.57 -16.68
CA LYS A 21 3.06 -6.26 -16.74
C LYS A 21 3.44 -4.85 -16.24
N GLY A 22 2.57 -4.22 -15.45
CA GLY A 22 2.81 -2.92 -14.83
C GLY A 22 2.19 -2.82 -13.44
N ILE A 23 2.18 -1.59 -12.92
CA ILE A 23 1.52 -1.24 -11.67
C ILE A 23 0.41 -0.24 -11.96
N ASP A 24 -0.78 -0.54 -11.49
CA ASP A 24 -1.94 0.35 -11.56
C ASP A 24 -2.31 0.82 -10.15
N ILE A 25 -2.72 2.07 -10.02
CA ILE A 25 -3.42 2.53 -8.81
C ILE A 25 -4.90 2.34 -9.06
N ILE A 26 -5.55 1.66 -8.12
CA ILE A 26 -6.97 1.33 -8.21
C ILE A 26 -7.83 2.45 -7.62
N THR A 27 -9.09 2.49 -8.05
CA THR A 27 -10.08 3.42 -7.51
C THR A 27 -10.92 2.74 -6.43
N ASN A 28 -11.47 3.55 -5.52
CA ASN A 28 -12.45 3.10 -4.54
C ASN A 28 -13.88 3.12 -5.09
N GLU A 29 -14.88 2.83 -4.24
CA GLU A 29 -16.29 2.73 -4.61
C GLU A 29 -16.92 4.01 -5.20
N VAL A 30 -16.30 5.18 -4.98
CA VAL A 30 -16.74 6.46 -5.58
C VAL A 30 -15.82 6.92 -6.70
N SER A 31 -15.02 6.01 -7.25
CA SER A 31 -14.07 6.25 -8.36
C SER A 31 -12.88 7.17 -8.02
N ASN A 32 -12.63 7.46 -6.73
CA ASN A 32 -11.45 8.20 -6.31
C ASN A 32 -10.22 7.29 -6.26
N ARG A 33 -9.05 7.81 -6.67
CA ARG A 33 -7.76 7.09 -6.62
C ARG A 33 -7.11 7.09 -5.23
N GLN A 34 -7.79 7.68 -4.25
CA GLN A 34 -7.35 7.76 -2.87
C GLN A 34 -8.56 7.63 -1.96
N THR A 35 -8.40 6.92 -0.84
CA THR A 35 -9.44 6.74 0.16
C THR A 35 -9.07 7.55 1.40
N PRO A 36 -9.94 8.42 1.95
CA PRO A 36 -9.67 9.14 3.20
C PRO A 36 -9.29 8.19 4.33
N SER A 37 -8.31 8.54 5.17
CA SER A 37 -7.83 7.67 6.27
C SER A 37 -8.63 7.90 7.55
N LEU A 38 -9.93 7.63 7.47
CA LEU A 38 -10.93 7.91 8.51
C LEU A 38 -11.72 6.65 8.90
N VAL A 39 -12.05 6.55 10.19
CA VAL A 39 -12.98 5.56 10.75
C VAL A 39 -14.05 6.29 11.54
N GLY A 40 -15.31 6.06 11.20
CA GLY A 40 -16.49 6.62 11.83
C GLY A 40 -17.41 5.54 12.39
N PHE A 41 -18.11 5.84 13.48
CA PHE A 41 -19.03 4.90 14.12
C PHE A 41 -20.43 5.52 14.22
N SER A 42 -21.47 4.72 13.99
CA SER A 42 -22.86 5.14 14.13
C SER A 42 -23.66 4.16 14.99
N ALA A 43 -24.96 4.43 15.13
CA ALA A 43 -25.89 3.54 15.82
C ALA A 43 -26.21 2.25 15.04
N ARG A 44 -25.85 2.16 13.76
CA ARG A 44 -26.14 1.01 12.90
C ARG A 44 -24.90 0.25 12.46
N SER A 45 -23.82 0.96 12.12
CA SER A 45 -22.62 0.36 11.54
C SER A 45 -21.41 1.28 11.64
N ARG A 46 -20.27 0.80 11.19
CA ARG A 46 -19.07 1.61 10.98
C ARG A 46 -19.10 2.21 9.57
N HIS A 47 -18.52 3.40 9.46
CA HIS A 47 -18.31 4.09 8.20
C HIS A 47 -16.81 4.30 8.06
N ILE A 48 -16.20 3.79 6.99
CA ILE A 48 -14.75 3.78 6.85
C ILE A 48 -14.37 4.33 5.48
N GLY A 49 -13.37 5.19 5.42
CA GLY A 49 -12.94 5.81 4.17
C GLY A 49 -13.90 6.91 3.71
N GLU A 50 -14.40 6.78 2.48
CA GLU A 50 -15.28 7.78 1.86
C GLU A 50 -16.59 7.97 2.63
N ALA A 51 -17.19 6.87 3.09
CA ALA A 51 -18.39 6.93 3.92
C ALA A 51 -18.16 7.73 5.20
N ALA A 52 -17.01 7.56 5.86
CA ALA A 52 -16.64 8.34 7.04
C ALA A 52 -16.47 9.82 6.71
N LYS A 53 -15.84 10.12 5.56
CA LYS A 53 -15.60 11.49 5.10
C LYS A 53 -16.89 12.24 4.82
N THR A 54 -17.85 11.60 4.17
CA THR A 54 -19.17 12.19 3.85
C THR A 54 -19.91 12.66 5.11
N GLN A 55 -19.80 11.92 6.21
CA GLN A 55 -20.48 12.25 7.47
C GLN A 55 -19.57 12.89 8.52
N GLU A 56 -18.33 13.23 8.18
CA GLU A 56 -17.32 13.69 9.15
C GLU A 56 -17.85 14.86 10.00
N THR A 57 -18.44 15.87 9.35
CA THR A 57 -18.99 17.06 10.03
C THR A 57 -20.26 16.78 10.85
N SER A 58 -21.14 15.88 10.40
CA SER A 58 -22.34 15.53 11.15
C SER A 58 -22.03 14.58 12.31
N ASN A 59 -20.97 13.78 12.20
CA ASN A 59 -20.59 12.71 13.13
C ASN A 59 -19.20 12.92 13.78
N LEU A 60 -18.84 14.17 14.09
CA LEU A 60 -17.49 14.56 14.56
C LEU A 60 -16.99 13.81 15.79
N LYS A 61 -17.88 13.55 16.75
CA LYS A 61 -17.53 12.91 18.03
C LYS A 61 -17.20 11.43 17.88
N ASN A 62 -17.63 10.81 16.77
CA ASN A 62 -17.44 9.40 16.50
C ASN A 62 -16.63 9.14 15.22
N THR A 63 -15.97 10.16 14.65
CA THR A 63 -15.14 10.03 13.45
C THR A 63 -13.70 10.39 13.76
N ILE A 64 -12.81 9.42 13.67
CA ILE A 64 -11.38 9.55 13.99
C ILE A 64 -10.53 9.47 12.72
N GLY A 65 -9.49 10.31 12.64
CA GLY A 65 -8.51 10.32 11.57
C GLY A 65 -7.09 10.19 12.09
N SER A 66 -6.10 10.67 11.33
CA SER A 66 -4.68 10.66 11.70
C SER A 66 -4.20 9.30 12.25
N LEU A 67 -4.76 8.20 11.75
CA LEU A 67 -4.59 6.86 12.32
C LEU A 67 -3.11 6.43 12.38
N LYS A 68 -2.38 6.73 11.29
CA LYS A 68 -0.92 6.57 11.15
C LYS A 68 -0.12 7.24 12.28
N ARG A 69 -0.64 8.33 12.85
CA ARG A 69 0.05 9.14 13.87
C ARG A 69 -0.14 8.60 15.28
N LEU A 70 -1.19 7.82 15.52
CA LEU A 70 -1.56 7.30 16.84
C LEU A 70 -1.10 5.86 17.06
N ILE A 71 -0.94 5.07 15.99
CA ILE A 71 -0.62 3.65 16.10
C ILE A 71 0.70 3.42 16.86
N GLY A 72 0.67 2.45 17.79
CA GLY A 72 1.82 2.04 18.59
C GLY A 72 2.28 3.04 19.65
N ARG A 73 1.53 4.14 19.89
CA ARG A 73 1.86 5.11 20.94
C ARG A 73 1.18 4.79 22.26
N SER A 74 1.91 5.05 23.34
CA SER A 74 1.33 5.15 24.68
C SER A 74 0.50 6.42 24.80
N PHE A 75 -0.52 6.42 25.66
CA PHE A 75 -1.34 7.62 25.89
C PHE A 75 -0.53 8.80 26.44
N ASP A 76 0.47 8.52 27.28
CA ASP A 76 1.35 9.54 27.90
C ASP A 76 2.41 10.12 26.95
N ASP A 77 2.47 9.67 25.70
CA ASP A 77 3.39 10.23 24.71
C ASP A 77 2.99 11.69 24.42
N PRO A 78 3.91 12.67 24.57
CA PRO A 78 3.60 14.08 24.31
C PRO A 78 3.03 14.36 22.92
N ASP A 79 3.39 13.53 21.93
CA ASP A 79 2.86 13.66 20.58
C ASP A 79 1.34 13.40 20.54
N VAL A 80 0.78 12.57 21.42
CA VAL A 80 -0.67 12.33 21.49
C VAL A 80 -1.43 13.63 21.75
N GLN A 81 -0.88 14.52 22.58
CA GLN A 81 -1.46 15.84 22.85
C GLN A 81 -1.39 16.77 21.63
N ILE A 82 -0.35 16.64 20.80
CA ILE A 82 -0.25 17.36 19.53
C ILE A 82 -1.31 16.82 18.57
N GLU A 83 -1.43 15.50 18.45
CA GLU A 83 -2.38 14.84 17.56
C GLU A 83 -3.85 15.11 17.95
N GLN A 84 -4.15 15.38 19.23
CA GLN A 84 -5.49 15.79 19.68
C GLN A 84 -5.97 17.06 18.97
N LYS A 85 -5.08 17.99 18.58
CA LYS A 85 -5.44 19.22 17.86
C LYS A 85 -6.02 18.95 16.46
N PHE A 86 -5.71 17.77 15.90
CA PHE A 86 -6.10 17.36 14.55
C PHE A 86 -7.19 16.28 14.56
N ASN A 87 -7.75 15.95 15.72
CA ASN A 87 -8.79 14.94 15.89
C ASN A 87 -9.96 15.50 16.69
N THR A 88 -11.18 15.17 16.27
CA THR A 88 -12.40 15.69 16.89
C THR A 88 -12.92 14.82 18.04
N PRO A 89 -12.81 13.49 18.01
CA PRO A 89 -13.01 12.67 19.20
C PRO A 89 -11.86 12.92 20.19
N ALA A 90 -12.16 12.82 21.48
CA ALA A 90 -11.12 12.83 22.50
C ALA A 90 -10.29 11.55 22.38
N ILE A 91 -8.98 11.71 22.28
CA ILE A 91 -8.02 10.63 22.43
C ILE A 91 -7.93 10.33 23.93
N ILE A 92 -8.09 9.06 24.28
CA ILE A 92 -8.14 8.59 25.65
C ILE A 92 -7.15 7.45 25.86
N ASP A 93 -6.89 7.14 27.13
CA ASP A 93 -6.17 5.96 27.53
C ASP A 93 -7.05 4.70 27.37
N VAL A 94 -6.57 3.75 26.58
CA VAL A 94 -7.12 2.40 26.46
C VAL A 94 -5.99 1.41 26.76
N ASN A 95 -5.91 0.98 28.03
CA ASN A 95 -4.91 0.03 28.53
C ASN A 95 -3.45 0.48 28.34
N GLY A 96 -3.16 1.75 28.62
CA GLY A 96 -1.85 2.40 28.45
C GLY A 96 -1.57 2.91 27.03
N GLN A 97 -2.43 2.60 26.06
CA GLN A 97 -2.27 2.97 24.65
C GLN A 97 -3.22 4.11 24.26
N ALA A 98 -2.81 4.90 23.26
CA ALA A 98 -3.68 5.89 22.66
C ALA A 98 -4.87 5.20 21.95
N GLY A 99 -6.08 5.66 22.26
CA GLY A 99 -7.32 5.15 21.68
C GLY A 99 -8.44 6.18 21.72
N VAL A 100 -9.67 5.76 21.44
CA VAL A 100 -10.86 6.62 21.44
C VAL A 100 -12.03 5.91 22.12
N GLU A 101 -12.91 6.68 22.76
CA GLU A 101 -14.27 6.24 23.13
C GLU A 101 -15.27 6.82 22.14
N VAL A 102 -16.10 5.96 21.55
CA VAL A 102 -17.09 6.33 20.51
C VAL A 102 -18.45 5.75 20.85
N ASN A 103 -19.52 6.32 20.30
CA ASN A 103 -20.83 5.70 20.33
C ASN A 103 -20.98 4.78 19.10
N TYR A 104 -21.00 3.47 19.34
CA TYR A 104 -21.17 2.43 18.33
C TYR A 104 -22.32 1.51 18.74
N LEU A 105 -23.28 1.30 17.85
CA LEU A 105 -24.48 0.48 18.11
C LEU A 105 -25.26 0.91 19.36
N GLY A 106 -25.32 2.24 19.59
CA GLY A 106 -25.98 2.83 20.75
C GLY A 106 -25.23 2.67 22.07
N LYS A 107 -24.02 2.09 22.06
CA LYS A 107 -23.20 1.85 23.25
C LYS A 107 -21.89 2.62 23.17
N LYS A 108 -21.33 2.94 24.34
CA LYS A 108 -19.97 3.50 24.44
C LYS A 108 -18.97 2.37 24.31
N GLU A 109 -18.17 2.41 23.26
CA GLU A 109 -17.12 1.43 22.98
C GLU A 109 -15.76 2.12 22.96
N LYS A 110 -14.73 1.38 23.36
CA LYS A 110 -13.34 1.85 23.38
C LYS A 110 -12.50 1.04 22.40
N PHE A 111 -11.71 1.73 21.60
CA PHE A 111 -10.80 1.12 20.63
C PHE A 111 -9.41 1.71 20.75
N THR A 112 -8.39 0.86 20.74
CA THR A 112 -6.99 1.31 20.59
C THR A 112 -6.73 1.78 19.17
N ALA A 113 -5.69 2.59 18.97
CA ALA A 113 -5.26 3.00 17.62
C ALA A 113 -4.93 1.79 16.72
N THR A 114 -4.37 0.71 17.27
CA THR A 114 -4.11 -0.54 16.52
C THR A 114 -5.40 -1.17 16.00
N GLN A 115 -6.45 -1.23 16.83
CA GLN A 115 -7.76 -1.73 16.38
C GLN A 115 -8.34 -0.84 15.28
N LEU A 116 -8.31 0.49 15.44
CA LEU A 116 -8.81 1.43 14.44
C LEU A 116 -8.09 1.27 13.08
N VAL A 117 -6.77 1.10 13.09
CA VAL A 117 -6.00 0.83 11.88
C VAL A 117 -6.38 -0.51 11.27
N ALA A 118 -6.63 -1.55 12.08
CA ALA A 118 -7.11 -2.83 11.58
C ALA A 118 -8.47 -2.70 10.87
N MET A 119 -9.44 -1.99 11.45
CA MET A 119 -10.74 -1.70 10.80
C MET A 119 -10.53 -1.02 9.44
N TYR A 120 -9.63 -0.03 9.41
CA TYR A 120 -9.28 0.67 8.18
C TYR A 120 -8.65 -0.24 7.14
N LEU A 121 -7.69 -1.09 7.53
CA LEU A 121 -7.05 -2.05 6.65
C LEU A 121 -8.04 -3.12 6.14
N THR A 122 -9.03 -3.53 6.92
CA THR A 122 -10.15 -4.39 6.44
C THR A 122 -10.88 -3.75 5.28
N LYS A 123 -11.20 -2.45 5.35
CA LYS A 123 -11.83 -1.69 4.25
C LYS A 123 -10.92 -1.58 3.02
N ILE A 124 -9.62 -1.35 3.22
CA ILE A 124 -8.64 -1.29 2.13
C ILE A 124 -8.49 -2.66 1.43
N LYS A 125 -8.47 -3.75 2.20
CA LYS A 125 -8.49 -5.13 1.70
C LYS A 125 -9.77 -5.42 0.90
N ASP A 126 -10.94 -5.03 1.40
CA ASP A 126 -12.21 -5.19 0.69
C ASP A 126 -12.21 -4.43 -0.65
N THR A 127 -11.75 -3.17 -0.64
CA THR A 127 -11.62 -2.34 -1.85
C THR A 127 -10.72 -3.01 -2.89
N ALA A 128 -9.54 -3.47 -2.48
CA ALA A 128 -8.61 -4.16 -3.37
C ALA A 128 -9.17 -5.50 -3.87
N SER A 129 -9.85 -6.26 -3.01
CA SER A 129 -10.43 -7.57 -3.37
C SER A 129 -11.57 -7.42 -4.39
N LYS A 130 -12.42 -6.40 -4.24
CA LYS A 130 -13.51 -6.09 -5.17
C LYS A 130 -12.98 -5.70 -6.56
N GLU A 131 -11.98 -4.84 -6.62
CA GLU A 131 -11.37 -4.43 -7.90
C GLU A 131 -10.64 -5.59 -8.59
N LEU A 132 -9.87 -6.39 -7.84
CA LEU A 132 -9.14 -7.52 -8.40
C LEU A 132 -10.03 -8.73 -8.67
N LYS A 133 -11.25 -8.76 -8.14
CA LYS A 133 -12.18 -9.91 -8.15
C LYS A 133 -11.51 -11.19 -7.60
N LEU A 134 -10.59 -11.03 -6.65
CA LEU A 134 -9.78 -12.08 -6.05
C LEU A 134 -9.56 -11.76 -4.57
N PRO A 135 -9.44 -12.76 -3.69
CA PRO A 135 -9.11 -12.52 -2.29
C PRO A 135 -7.72 -11.91 -2.17
N VAL A 136 -7.61 -10.84 -1.36
CA VAL A 136 -6.34 -10.21 -1.01
C VAL A 136 -5.90 -10.65 0.39
N SER A 137 -4.71 -11.24 0.46
CA SER A 137 -4.08 -11.68 1.72
C SER A 137 -2.71 -11.05 1.91
N ASP A 138 -1.84 -11.11 0.90
CA ASP A 138 -0.47 -10.64 0.99
C ASP A 138 -0.35 -9.17 0.55
N VAL A 139 0.25 -8.34 1.40
CA VAL A 139 0.41 -6.90 1.14
C VAL A 139 1.78 -6.38 1.56
N THR A 140 2.17 -5.26 0.98
CA THR A 140 3.20 -4.39 1.56
C THR A 140 2.57 -3.07 1.95
N ILE A 141 3.03 -2.49 3.04
CA ILE A 141 2.47 -1.25 3.58
C ILE A 141 3.59 -0.24 3.80
N SER A 142 3.37 0.99 3.36
CA SER A 142 4.32 2.09 3.60
C SER A 142 4.20 2.62 5.03
N VAL A 143 5.33 2.95 5.63
CA VAL A 143 5.43 3.60 6.94
C VAL A 143 6.47 4.71 6.90
N PRO A 144 6.39 5.72 7.77
CA PRO A 144 7.43 6.74 7.85
C PRO A 144 8.74 6.13 8.35
N ALA A 145 9.86 6.65 7.88
CA ALA A 145 11.18 6.21 8.34
C ALA A 145 11.35 6.36 9.86
N TRP A 146 10.68 7.35 10.48
CA TRP A 146 10.72 7.61 11.90
C TRP A 146 9.91 6.63 12.77
N PHE A 147 9.15 5.69 12.19
CA PHE A 147 8.47 4.67 12.99
C PHE A 147 9.47 3.81 13.77
N THR A 148 9.21 3.67 15.07
CA THR A 148 9.94 2.79 15.98
C THR A 148 9.50 1.33 15.85
N ASP A 149 10.18 0.42 16.55
CA ASP A 149 9.92 -1.02 16.56
C ASP A 149 8.49 -1.30 17.05
N VAL A 150 8.04 -0.64 18.13
CA VAL A 150 6.67 -0.80 18.65
C VAL A 150 5.60 -0.35 17.65
N GLN A 151 5.85 0.73 16.90
CA GLN A 151 4.90 1.20 15.88
C GLN A 151 4.86 0.27 14.66
N ARG A 152 6.02 -0.27 14.26
CA ARG A 152 6.12 -1.27 13.19
C ARG A 152 5.45 -2.58 13.58
N ARG A 153 5.62 -3.05 14.82
CA ARG A 153 4.89 -4.22 15.35
C ARG A 153 3.39 -3.97 15.37
N ALA A 154 2.95 -2.82 15.87
CA ALA A 154 1.52 -2.46 15.87
C ALA A 154 0.91 -2.42 14.47
N MET A 155 1.66 -1.99 13.44
CA MET A 155 1.20 -2.05 12.04
C MET A 155 1.07 -3.50 11.53
N ILE A 156 1.99 -4.40 11.91
CA ILE A 156 1.90 -5.83 11.58
C ILE A 156 0.70 -6.45 12.29
N ASP A 157 0.54 -6.20 13.59
CA ASP A 157 -0.59 -6.67 14.39
C ASP A 157 -1.93 -6.19 13.80
N ALA A 158 -2.03 -4.92 13.39
CA ALA A 158 -3.21 -4.38 12.72
C ALA A 158 -3.49 -5.07 11.37
N GLY A 159 -2.43 -5.42 10.62
CA GLY A 159 -2.54 -6.23 9.40
C GLY A 159 -3.09 -7.62 9.68
N GLU A 160 -2.56 -8.31 10.68
CA GLU A 160 -3.03 -9.65 11.07
C GLU A 160 -4.48 -9.64 11.55
N ILE A 161 -4.88 -8.64 12.35
CA ILE A 161 -6.28 -8.44 12.78
C ILE A 161 -7.20 -8.22 11.57
N ALA A 162 -6.75 -7.49 10.54
CA ALA A 162 -7.50 -7.31 9.28
C ALA A 162 -7.48 -8.57 8.37
N GLY A 163 -6.78 -9.63 8.78
CA GLY A 163 -6.58 -10.85 7.99
C GLY A 163 -5.71 -10.59 6.76
N LEU A 164 -4.65 -9.79 6.91
CA LEU A 164 -3.61 -9.51 5.95
C LEU A 164 -2.27 -10.04 6.45
N ASN A 165 -1.52 -10.68 5.56
CA ASN A 165 -0.12 -11.01 5.76
C ASN A 165 0.74 -9.85 5.24
N VAL A 166 1.30 -9.07 6.15
CA VAL A 166 2.19 -7.95 5.81
C VAL A 166 3.55 -8.52 5.43
N LEU A 167 3.83 -8.67 4.14
CA LEU A 167 5.09 -9.21 3.63
C LEU A 167 6.29 -8.29 3.93
N ARG A 168 6.05 -6.97 3.92
CA ARG A 168 7.06 -5.97 4.27
C ARG A 168 6.41 -4.64 4.65
N LEU A 169 6.92 -4.05 5.73
CA LEU A 169 6.76 -2.62 5.99
C LEU A 169 7.90 -1.89 5.30
N VAL A 170 7.58 -0.97 4.40
CA VAL A 170 8.58 -0.24 3.60
C VAL A 170 8.56 1.22 4.02
N ASN A 171 9.73 1.84 4.16
CA ASN A 171 9.78 3.29 4.41
C ASN A 171 9.19 4.05 3.21
N ASP A 172 8.36 5.07 3.44
CA ASP A 172 7.64 5.83 2.41
C ASP A 172 8.58 6.30 1.25
N THR A 173 9.71 6.92 1.60
CA THR A 173 10.71 7.37 0.62
C THR A 173 11.53 6.22 0.00
N THR A 174 11.71 5.09 0.70
CA THR A 174 12.35 3.90 0.12
C THR A 174 11.45 3.24 -0.92
N ALA A 175 10.13 3.21 -0.69
CA ALA A 175 9.16 2.77 -1.68
C ALA A 175 9.20 3.69 -2.91
N THR A 176 9.21 5.01 -2.68
CA THR A 176 9.36 6.01 -3.76
C THR A 176 10.65 5.79 -4.57
N ALA A 177 11.78 5.58 -3.87
CA ALA A 177 13.08 5.30 -4.48
C ALA A 177 13.06 4.00 -5.30
N LEU A 178 12.38 2.95 -4.84
CA LEU A 178 12.20 1.72 -5.61
C LEU A 178 11.42 1.98 -6.91
N GLY A 179 10.30 2.70 -6.83
CA GLY A 179 9.51 3.06 -8.00
C GLY A 179 10.31 3.87 -9.02
N TYR A 180 11.16 4.78 -8.55
CA TYR A 180 12.11 5.51 -9.39
C TYR A 180 13.14 4.56 -10.01
N GLY A 181 13.90 3.82 -9.19
CA GLY A 181 15.03 3.03 -9.64
C GLY A 181 14.66 1.92 -10.62
N ILE A 182 13.55 1.20 -10.37
CA ILE A 182 13.15 0.07 -11.19
C ILE A 182 12.65 0.49 -12.59
N THR A 183 12.15 1.72 -12.72
CA THR A 183 11.59 2.24 -13.97
C THR A 183 12.59 3.05 -14.80
N LYS A 184 13.70 3.50 -14.21
CA LYS A 184 14.77 4.18 -14.94
C LYS A 184 15.65 3.18 -15.70
N MET A 185 15.91 3.47 -16.97
CA MET A 185 16.67 2.59 -17.87
C MET A 185 18.13 3.01 -18.04
N ASP A 186 18.46 4.23 -17.61
CA ASP A 186 19.72 4.93 -17.80
C ASP A 186 20.55 5.03 -16.50
N LEU A 187 20.31 4.12 -15.54
CA LEU A 187 21.07 4.10 -14.29
C LEU A 187 22.53 3.69 -14.52
N PRO A 188 23.50 4.29 -13.81
CA PRO A 188 24.93 4.01 -13.98
C PRO A 188 25.30 2.54 -13.72
N GLY A 189 26.34 2.06 -14.40
CA GLY A 189 26.88 0.72 -14.18
C GLY A 189 27.53 0.50 -12.80
N PRO A 190 27.92 -0.74 -12.46
CA PRO A 190 28.58 -1.06 -11.18
C PRO A 190 29.91 -0.34 -10.93
N GLU A 191 30.63 0.05 -11.98
CA GLU A 191 31.92 0.74 -11.89
C GLU A 191 31.83 2.27 -12.09
N GLU A 192 30.65 2.78 -12.47
CA GLU A 192 30.44 4.21 -12.70
C GLU A 192 30.13 4.93 -11.38
N LYS A 193 30.18 6.28 -11.36
CA LYS A 193 29.72 7.05 -10.20
C LYS A 193 28.22 6.79 -10.02
N PRO A 194 27.75 6.43 -8.80
CA PRO A 194 26.32 6.21 -8.58
C PRO A 194 25.55 7.51 -8.78
N ARG A 195 24.33 7.40 -9.30
CA ARG A 195 23.41 8.54 -9.40
C ARG A 195 22.83 8.83 -8.03
N ARG A 196 23.05 10.03 -7.51
CA ARG A 196 22.58 10.49 -6.20
C ARG A 196 21.30 11.28 -6.36
N VAL A 197 20.23 10.77 -5.77
CA VAL A 197 18.91 11.42 -5.79
C VAL A 197 18.48 11.69 -4.37
N VAL A 198 18.02 12.91 -4.11
CA VAL A 198 17.33 13.27 -2.87
C VAL A 198 15.83 13.19 -3.13
N PHE A 199 15.12 12.40 -2.32
CA PHE A 199 13.67 12.39 -2.30
C PHE A 199 13.17 13.28 -1.17
N VAL A 200 12.33 14.25 -1.52
CA VAL A 200 11.68 15.17 -0.58
C VAL A 200 10.19 14.84 -0.56
N ASP A 201 9.73 14.23 0.52
CA ASP A 201 8.32 13.89 0.73
C ASP A 201 7.71 14.78 1.81
N ILE A 202 6.76 15.64 1.43
CA ILE A 202 5.99 16.44 2.40
C ILE A 202 4.51 16.12 2.21
N GLY A 203 3.99 15.31 3.12
CA GLY A 203 2.61 14.85 3.13
C GLY A 203 1.67 15.76 3.91
N ALA A 204 0.63 15.16 4.48
CA ALA A 204 -0.34 15.88 5.29
C ALA A 204 0.19 16.22 6.70
N SER A 205 1.06 15.38 7.28
CA SER A 205 1.47 15.47 8.69
C SER A 205 2.97 15.54 8.95
N ASP A 206 3.79 15.11 8.01
CA ASP A 206 5.24 15.00 8.18
C ASP A 206 5.99 15.23 6.87
N TYR A 207 7.27 15.56 7.05
CA TYR A 207 8.26 15.83 6.02
C TYR A 207 9.43 14.86 6.21
N THR A 208 9.73 14.06 5.18
CA THR A 208 10.92 13.22 5.11
C THR A 208 11.85 13.63 3.94
N ALA A 209 13.16 13.66 4.19
CA ALA A 209 14.21 13.83 3.20
C ALA A 209 15.15 12.63 3.21
N THR A 210 15.35 11.99 2.06
CA THR A 210 16.13 10.76 1.95
C THR A 210 17.13 10.84 0.81
N VAL A 211 18.40 10.54 1.10
CA VAL A 211 19.48 10.52 0.11
C VAL A 211 19.70 9.08 -0.34
N VAL A 212 19.61 8.83 -1.65
CA VAL A 212 19.74 7.50 -2.24
C VAL A 212 20.77 7.49 -3.36
N GLU A 213 21.64 6.49 -3.34
CA GLU A 213 22.53 6.17 -4.46
C GLU A 213 21.94 5.06 -5.31
N PHE A 214 21.85 5.30 -6.62
CA PHE A 214 21.37 4.33 -7.60
C PHE A 214 22.49 3.84 -8.51
N ARG A 215 22.47 2.52 -8.75
CA ARG A 215 23.20 1.84 -9.81
C ARG A 215 22.22 0.92 -10.56
N LYS A 216 22.62 0.41 -11.72
CA LYS A 216 21.79 -0.50 -12.51
C LYS A 216 21.45 -1.76 -11.70
N GLY A 217 20.18 -1.89 -11.31
CA GLY A 217 19.67 -3.04 -10.57
C GLY A 217 19.75 -2.93 -9.05
N GLU A 218 20.12 -1.77 -8.48
CA GLU A 218 20.10 -1.58 -7.03
C GLU A 218 19.86 -0.12 -6.60
N LEU A 219 19.32 0.03 -5.40
CA LEU A 219 19.31 1.29 -4.65
C LEU A 219 19.95 1.09 -3.29
N ASN A 220 20.69 2.11 -2.85
CA ASN A 220 21.33 2.19 -1.54
C ASN A 220 20.91 3.48 -0.85
N VAL A 221 20.04 3.37 0.16
CA VAL A 221 19.72 4.50 1.04
C VAL A 221 20.95 4.85 1.86
N LYS A 222 21.33 6.13 1.90
CA LYS A 222 22.50 6.61 2.65
C LYS A 222 22.13 7.27 3.96
N SER A 223 21.06 8.05 3.94
CA SER A 223 20.54 8.75 5.10
C SER A 223 19.08 9.07 4.89
N THR A 224 18.37 9.20 6.02
CA THR A 224 17.00 9.68 6.07
C THR A 224 16.88 10.62 7.27
N ALA A 225 16.33 11.81 7.05
CA ALA A 225 16.00 12.78 8.09
C ALA A 225 14.56 13.27 7.91
N TYR A 226 13.96 13.84 8.94
CA TYR A 226 12.54 14.17 8.93
C TYR A 226 12.18 15.28 9.91
N ASP A 227 11.11 16.03 9.61
CA ASP A 227 10.33 16.81 10.58
C ASP A 227 8.93 16.18 10.69
N ARG A 228 8.63 15.63 11.86
CA ARG A 228 7.38 14.89 12.10
C ARG A 228 6.19 15.82 12.33
N HIS A 229 6.40 17.12 12.49
CA HIS A 229 5.36 18.12 12.74
C HIS A 229 5.41 19.21 11.66
N PHE A 230 5.61 18.75 10.42
CA PHE A 230 5.63 19.57 9.23
C PHE A 230 4.84 18.88 8.13
N GLY A 231 3.61 19.33 7.88
CA GLY A 231 2.82 18.86 6.75
C GLY A 231 1.72 19.83 6.35
N GLY A 232 0.94 19.43 5.35
CA GLY A 232 -0.16 20.23 4.83
C GLY A 232 -1.20 20.63 5.88
N ARG A 233 -1.39 19.84 6.94
CA ARG A 233 -2.36 20.12 8.02
C ARG A 233 -1.96 21.32 8.88
N ASP A 234 -0.67 21.61 8.99
CA ASP A 234 -0.16 22.72 9.79
C ASP A 234 -0.46 24.06 9.10
N PHE A 235 -0.41 24.09 7.77
CA PHE A 235 -0.89 25.22 6.95
C PHE A 235 -2.40 25.40 7.10
N ASP A 236 -3.17 24.31 7.08
CA ASP A 236 -4.63 24.34 7.21
C ASP A 236 -5.04 24.88 8.59
N LEU A 237 -4.32 24.46 9.64
CA LEU A 237 -4.53 24.94 11.00
C LEU A 237 -4.18 26.43 11.13
N ALA A 238 -3.03 26.88 10.60
CA ALA A 238 -2.64 28.29 10.66
C ALA A 238 -3.68 29.22 10.00
N LEU A 239 -4.22 28.82 8.83
CA LEU A 239 -5.33 29.52 8.18
C LEU A 239 -6.59 29.51 9.06
N THR A 240 -6.94 28.36 9.62
CA THR A 240 -8.14 28.21 10.45
C THR A 240 -8.07 29.08 11.71
N GLU A 241 -6.92 29.14 12.38
CA GLU A 241 -6.71 30.00 13.55
C GLU A 241 -6.84 31.49 13.19
N ARG A 242 -6.23 31.92 12.07
CA ARG A 242 -6.42 33.28 11.55
C ARG A 242 -7.88 33.61 11.28
N PHE A 243 -8.62 32.69 10.67
CA PHE A 243 -10.03 32.89 10.40
C PHE A 243 -10.87 32.89 11.68
N ALA A 244 -10.52 32.09 12.68
CA ALA A 244 -11.20 32.11 13.96
C ALA A 244 -11.09 33.50 14.63
N ASP A 245 -9.92 34.14 14.56
CA ASP A 245 -9.72 35.49 15.08
C ASP A 245 -10.47 36.54 14.26
N GLU A 246 -10.38 36.47 12.93
CA GLU A 246 -11.10 37.38 12.03
C GLU A 246 -12.62 37.25 12.18
N PHE A 247 -13.15 36.04 12.31
CA PHE A 247 -14.58 35.80 12.46
C PHE A 247 -15.11 36.28 13.80
N LYS A 248 -14.30 36.17 14.85
CA LYS A 248 -14.60 36.75 16.16
C LYS A 248 -14.64 38.28 16.12
N GLU A 249 -13.71 38.90 15.38
CA GLU A 249 -13.66 40.35 15.26
C GLU A 249 -14.76 40.92 14.35
N LYS A 250 -14.89 40.40 13.12
CA LYS A 250 -15.77 40.95 12.07
C LYS A 250 -17.21 40.46 12.17
N PHE A 251 -17.39 39.17 12.44
CA PHE A 251 -18.69 38.50 12.42
C PHE A 251 -19.23 38.20 13.83
N LYS A 252 -18.45 38.49 14.88
CA LYS A 252 -18.79 38.28 16.30
C LYS A 252 -19.07 36.82 16.67
N ILE A 253 -18.58 35.86 15.88
CA ILE A 253 -18.71 34.42 16.13
C ILE A 253 -17.35 33.81 16.48
N ASP A 254 -17.29 32.96 17.52
CA ASP A 254 -16.06 32.25 17.91
C ASP A 254 -16.17 30.76 17.56
N ILE A 255 -15.63 30.39 16.40
CA ILE A 255 -15.73 29.02 15.88
C ILE A 255 -14.99 27.98 16.74
N ARG A 256 -14.07 28.39 17.64
CA ARG A 256 -13.37 27.47 18.55
C ARG A 256 -14.33 26.83 19.57
N THR A 257 -15.48 27.46 19.80
CA THR A 257 -16.54 26.96 20.68
C THR A 257 -17.44 25.92 20.02
N ASN A 258 -17.36 25.75 18.69
CA ASN A 258 -18.25 24.86 17.94
C ASN A 258 -17.44 23.97 16.98
N GLY A 259 -17.31 22.70 17.32
CA GLY A 259 -16.54 21.73 16.53
C GLY A 259 -17.02 21.58 15.07
N LYS A 260 -18.31 21.79 14.77
CA LYS A 260 -18.83 21.77 13.39
C LYS A 260 -18.35 22.99 12.61
N ALA A 261 -18.44 24.17 13.21
CA ALA A 261 -17.94 25.40 12.58
C ALA A 261 -16.42 25.32 12.35
N TRP A 262 -15.68 24.83 13.35
CA TRP A 262 -14.24 24.57 13.24
C TRP A 262 -13.92 23.62 12.07
N SER A 263 -14.53 22.44 12.04
CA SER A 263 -14.29 21.42 11.00
C SER A 263 -14.62 21.93 9.59
N ARG A 264 -15.73 22.66 9.42
CA ARG A 264 -16.10 23.27 8.14
C ARG A 264 -15.08 24.33 7.70
N THR A 265 -14.54 25.09 8.64
CA THR A 265 -13.50 26.09 8.38
C THR A 265 -12.17 25.42 7.99
N VAL A 266 -11.77 24.34 8.66
CA VAL A 266 -10.58 23.54 8.28
C VAL A 266 -10.71 23.01 6.83
N ALA A 267 -11.87 22.45 6.48
CA ALA A 267 -12.11 21.94 5.12
C ALA A 267 -12.06 23.05 4.06
N ALA A 268 -12.52 24.26 4.40
CA ALA A 268 -12.43 25.42 3.52
C ALA A 268 -10.98 25.95 3.41
N ALA A 269 -10.25 26.00 4.53
CA ALA A 269 -8.83 26.38 4.58
C ALA A 269 -7.96 25.44 3.72
N GLU A 270 -8.20 24.13 3.77
CA GLU A 270 -7.49 23.16 2.91
C GLU A 270 -7.72 23.46 1.42
N LYS A 271 -8.97 23.75 1.02
CA LYS A 271 -9.30 24.12 -0.36
C LYS A 271 -8.59 25.43 -0.75
N MET A 272 -8.59 26.43 0.12
CA MET A 272 -7.89 27.69 -0.13
C MET A 272 -6.39 27.49 -0.32
N LYS A 273 -5.74 26.71 0.55
CA LYS A 273 -4.31 26.37 0.43
C LYS A 273 -3.98 25.77 -0.93
N LYS A 274 -4.81 24.82 -1.40
CA LYS A 274 -4.66 24.21 -2.73
C LYS A 274 -4.83 25.25 -3.85
N VAL A 275 -5.84 26.12 -3.77
CA VAL A 275 -6.05 27.21 -4.75
C VAL A 275 -4.86 28.17 -4.77
N MET A 276 -4.31 28.52 -3.61
CA MET A 276 -3.14 29.41 -3.48
C MET A 276 -1.84 28.78 -3.99
N SER A 277 -1.79 27.46 -4.13
CA SER A 277 -0.63 26.79 -4.75
C SER A 277 -0.55 27.07 -6.25
N ALA A 278 -1.69 27.40 -6.90
CA ALA A 278 -1.76 27.79 -8.31
C ALA A 278 -1.94 29.31 -8.49
N ASN A 279 -2.70 29.97 -7.62
CA ASN A 279 -3.09 31.37 -7.72
C ASN A 279 -2.47 32.23 -6.60
N PRO A 280 -2.26 33.54 -6.80
CA PRO A 280 -1.68 34.41 -5.77
C PRO A 280 -2.64 34.75 -4.63
N GLN A 281 -3.93 34.45 -4.75
CA GLN A 281 -4.94 34.66 -3.72
C GLN A 281 -6.07 33.63 -3.85
N ALA A 282 -6.79 33.38 -2.76
CA ALA A 282 -7.97 32.53 -2.75
C ALA A 282 -9.11 33.20 -1.98
N PRO A 283 -10.34 33.21 -2.52
CA PRO A 283 -11.53 33.54 -1.74
C PRO A 283 -12.03 32.31 -0.96
N MET A 284 -12.75 32.58 0.13
CA MET A 284 -13.54 31.59 0.86
C MET A 284 -14.89 32.17 1.22
N SER A 285 -15.91 31.33 1.09
CA SER A 285 -17.27 31.62 1.52
C SER A 285 -17.80 30.38 2.21
N ILE A 286 -18.29 30.52 3.44
CA ILE A 286 -18.96 29.44 4.17
C ILE A 286 -20.31 29.96 4.62
N GLU A 287 -21.37 29.35 4.12
CA GLU A 287 -22.75 29.71 4.44
C GLU A 287 -23.16 29.14 5.80
N SER A 288 -23.93 29.91 6.56
CA SER A 288 -24.48 29.53 7.87
C SER A 288 -23.44 28.82 8.74
N LEU A 289 -22.27 29.44 8.92
CA LEU A 289 -21.15 28.82 9.63
C LEU A 289 -21.50 28.62 11.11
N MET A 290 -22.05 29.66 11.74
CA MET A 290 -22.54 29.67 13.11
C MET A 290 -23.61 30.76 13.23
N GLU A 291 -24.65 30.53 14.03
CA GLU A 291 -25.71 31.53 14.29
C GLU A 291 -26.30 32.15 13.00
N ASP A 292 -26.57 31.29 12.00
CA ASP A 292 -27.05 31.66 10.66
C ASP A 292 -26.23 32.75 9.94
N THR A 293 -24.98 32.93 10.35
CA THR A 293 -24.07 33.93 9.80
C THR A 293 -23.22 33.32 8.69
N ASP A 294 -23.30 33.92 7.51
CA ASP A 294 -22.40 33.65 6.41
C ASP A 294 -21.07 34.36 6.62
N VAL A 295 -19.97 33.64 6.43
CA VAL A 295 -18.63 34.25 6.47
C VAL A 295 -18.01 34.27 5.08
N ARG A 296 -17.31 35.36 4.81
CA ARG A 296 -16.52 35.52 3.59
C ARG A 296 -15.17 36.12 3.94
N ALA A 297 -14.12 35.53 3.37
CA ALA A 297 -12.75 36.01 3.54
C ALA A 297 -11.97 35.85 2.23
N MET A 298 -10.89 36.59 2.11
CA MET A 298 -9.90 36.44 1.04
C MET A 298 -8.52 36.43 1.68
N VAL A 299 -7.67 35.53 1.22
CA VAL A 299 -6.28 35.40 1.67
C VAL A 299 -5.38 35.46 0.46
N LYS A 300 -4.29 36.22 0.58
CA LYS A 300 -3.22 36.22 -0.41
C LYS A 300 -2.14 35.20 -0.03
N ARG A 301 -1.38 34.73 -1.02
CA ARG A 301 -0.34 33.73 -0.81
C ARG A 301 0.77 34.23 0.12
N ASP A 302 1.19 35.49 -0.02
CA ASP A 302 2.18 36.13 0.84
C ASP A 302 1.71 36.15 2.31
N GLU A 303 0.44 36.46 2.56
CA GLU A 303 -0.14 36.39 3.91
C GLU A 303 -0.08 34.97 4.49
N LEU A 304 -0.41 33.93 3.69
CA LEU A 304 -0.27 32.53 4.13
C LEU A 304 1.19 32.19 4.46
N GLU A 305 2.13 32.60 3.61
CA GLU A 305 3.56 32.35 3.78
C GLU A 305 4.09 33.03 5.05
N ASP A 306 3.59 34.22 5.39
CA ASP A 306 3.91 34.88 6.66
C ASP A 306 3.32 34.16 7.87
N MET A 307 2.06 33.69 7.79
CA MET A 307 1.41 32.91 8.88
C MET A 307 2.19 31.64 9.22
N VAL A 308 2.78 30.98 8.20
CA VAL A 308 3.53 29.73 8.35
C VAL A 308 5.04 29.93 8.32
N ARG A 309 5.54 31.16 8.50
CA ARG A 309 6.99 31.46 8.54
C ARG A 309 7.76 30.53 9.51
N PRO A 310 7.29 30.27 10.75
CA PRO A 310 8.00 29.35 11.66
C PRO A 310 8.13 27.91 11.14
N LEU A 311 7.26 27.52 10.21
CA LEU A 311 7.33 26.24 9.51
C LEU A 311 8.30 26.34 8.34
N LEU A 312 8.18 27.38 7.50
CA LEU A 312 9.05 27.61 6.34
C LEU A 312 10.53 27.74 6.71
N ASP A 313 10.84 28.35 7.86
CA ASP A 313 12.21 28.49 8.37
C ASP A 313 12.87 27.14 8.68
N ARG A 314 12.09 26.06 8.85
CA ARG A 314 12.59 24.71 9.11
C ARG A 314 12.66 23.82 7.86
N VAL A 315 12.34 24.33 6.67
CA VAL A 315 12.34 23.52 5.42
C VAL A 315 13.71 22.92 5.12
N THR A 316 14.80 23.61 5.45
CA THR A 316 16.15 23.09 5.12
C THR A 316 16.68 22.11 6.16
N VAL A 317 16.11 22.06 7.36
CA VAL A 317 16.66 21.28 8.49
C VAL A 317 16.76 19.79 8.16
N PRO A 318 15.73 19.09 7.64
CA PRO A 318 15.88 17.70 7.22
C PRO A 318 16.86 17.51 6.06
N LEU A 319 16.98 18.48 5.14
CA LEU A 319 17.94 18.39 4.02
C LEU A 319 19.39 18.46 4.53
N GLU A 320 19.68 19.40 5.42
CA GLU A 320 20.99 19.58 6.05
C GLU A 320 21.40 18.34 6.83
N GLN A 321 20.49 17.79 7.64
CA GLN A 321 20.72 16.58 8.41
C GLN A 321 20.97 15.37 7.49
N ALA A 322 20.15 15.20 6.45
CA ALA A 322 20.31 14.08 5.52
C ALA A 322 21.66 14.15 4.78
N LEU A 323 22.07 15.32 4.30
CA LEU A 323 23.37 15.50 3.64
C LEU A 323 24.54 15.26 4.61
N ALA A 324 24.47 15.81 5.82
CA ALA A 324 25.49 15.63 6.84
C ALA A 324 25.67 14.14 7.21
N GLU A 325 24.58 13.40 7.40
CA GLU A 325 24.60 11.97 7.71
C GLU A 325 25.10 11.12 6.53
N ALA A 326 24.74 11.48 5.30
CA ALA A 326 25.26 10.84 4.10
C ALA A 326 26.74 11.19 3.85
N LYS A 327 27.29 12.19 4.55
CA LYS A 327 28.63 12.77 4.32
C LYS A 327 28.77 13.27 2.87
N LEU A 328 27.74 13.94 2.37
CA LEU A 328 27.67 14.50 1.02
C LEU A 328 27.41 16.00 1.07
N THR A 329 27.80 16.69 0.00
CA THR A 329 27.54 18.12 -0.19
C THR A 329 26.38 18.34 -1.16
N VAL A 330 25.89 19.58 -1.28
CA VAL A 330 24.86 19.93 -2.28
C VAL A 330 25.34 19.65 -3.71
N ASP A 331 26.63 19.81 -3.98
CA ASP A 331 27.23 19.59 -5.30
C ASP A 331 27.22 18.12 -5.71
N ASP A 332 27.27 17.21 -4.74
CA ASP A 332 27.25 15.77 -4.96
C ASP A 332 25.91 15.21 -5.45
N ILE A 333 24.82 15.96 -5.31
CA ILE A 333 23.46 15.50 -5.61
C ILE A 333 23.10 15.74 -7.08
N ASP A 334 22.67 14.70 -7.79
CA ASP A 334 22.32 14.83 -9.22
C ASP A 334 20.89 15.33 -9.43
N TYR A 335 19.93 14.80 -8.65
CA TYR A 335 18.50 15.12 -8.80
C TYR A 335 17.80 15.27 -7.45
N ILE A 336 16.78 16.14 -7.42
CA ILE A 336 15.92 16.35 -6.26
C ILE A 336 14.48 16.03 -6.66
N GLU A 337 13.97 14.86 -6.30
CA GLU A 337 12.62 14.41 -6.64
C GLU A 337 11.63 14.80 -5.54
N MET A 338 10.60 15.55 -5.92
CA MET A 338 9.58 16.06 -4.99
C MET A 338 8.33 15.18 -5.01
N VAL A 339 7.94 14.60 -3.87
CA VAL A 339 6.72 13.79 -3.70
C VAL A 339 5.90 14.27 -2.50
N GLY A 340 4.65 13.84 -2.38
CA GLY A 340 3.77 14.27 -1.30
C GLY A 340 3.06 15.59 -1.59
N GLY A 341 1.80 15.69 -1.15
CA GLY A 341 0.88 16.74 -1.59
C GLY A 341 1.28 18.17 -1.20
N CYS A 342 1.98 18.34 -0.08
CA CYS A 342 2.38 19.66 0.43
C CYS A 342 3.57 20.25 -0.34
N THR A 343 4.37 19.43 -1.05
CA THR A 343 5.46 19.93 -1.91
C THR A 343 4.98 20.78 -3.09
N ARG A 344 3.66 20.85 -3.32
CA ARG A 344 3.05 21.72 -4.33
C ARG A 344 3.04 23.19 -3.93
N VAL A 345 3.21 23.51 -2.64
CA VAL A 345 3.28 24.89 -2.14
C VAL A 345 4.51 25.61 -2.73
N PRO A 346 4.33 26.77 -3.39
CA PRO A 346 5.43 27.49 -4.05
C PRO A 346 6.62 27.83 -3.14
N ALA A 347 6.38 28.38 -1.94
CA ALA A 347 7.45 28.70 -0.99
C ALA A 347 8.31 27.50 -0.59
N ILE A 348 7.72 26.31 -0.50
CA ILE A 348 8.47 25.06 -0.23
C ILE A 348 9.39 24.74 -1.42
N LYS A 349 8.86 24.80 -2.65
CA LYS A 349 9.67 24.56 -3.86
C LYS A 349 10.83 25.54 -3.96
N GLU A 350 10.56 26.82 -3.70
CA GLU A 350 11.59 27.86 -3.74
C GLU A 350 12.66 27.61 -2.67
N ALA A 351 12.27 27.32 -1.43
CA ALA A 351 13.21 27.04 -0.34
C ALA A 351 14.11 25.83 -0.65
N VAL A 352 13.52 24.72 -1.14
CA VAL A 352 14.29 23.52 -1.50
C VAL A 352 15.20 23.77 -2.71
N SER A 353 14.70 24.43 -3.75
CA SER A 353 15.51 24.75 -4.94
C SER A 353 16.67 25.69 -4.60
N LYS A 354 16.42 26.70 -3.76
CA LYS A 354 17.43 27.63 -3.26
C LYS A 354 18.49 26.92 -2.41
N PHE A 355 18.09 25.99 -1.56
CA PHE A 355 19.02 25.21 -0.73
C PHE A 355 20.02 24.40 -1.57
N PHE A 356 19.53 23.71 -2.61
CA PHE A 356 20.39 22.91 -3.48
C PHE A 356 21.09 23.72 -4.59
N GLY A 357 20.61 24.94 -4.90
CA GLY A 357 21.06 25.70 -6.07
C GLY A 357 20.78 24.98 -7.39
N LYS A 358 19.78 24.09 -7.42
CA LYS A 358 19.49 23.16 -8.54
C LYS A 358 17.99 23.15 -8.86
N ASN A 359 17.68 22.72 -10.08
CA ASN A 359 16.30 22.51 -10.51
C ASN A 359 15.69 21.30 -9.79
N LEU A 360 14.41 21.43 -9.43
CA LEU A 360 13.64 20.32 -8.86
C LEU A 360 13.12 19.39 -9.97
N SER A 361 13.10 18.10 -9.67
CA SER A 361 12.56 17.05 -10.52
C SER A 361 11.15 16.66 -10.07
N PHE A 362 10.30 16.37 -11.06
CA PHE A 362 8.93 15.92 -10.89
C PHE A 362 8.65 14.72 -11.81
N THR A 363 9.61 13.80 -11.93
CA THR A 363 9.48 12.67 -12.88
C THR A 363 8.57 11.57 -12.35
N LEU A 364 8.30 11.58 -11.05
CA LEU A 364 7.35 10.70 -10.38
C LEU A 364 5.98 11.38 -10.22
N ASN A 365 4.92 10.58 -10.23
CA ASN A 365 3.61 11.06 -9.79
C ASN A 365 3.64 11.29 -8.27
N GLN A 366 3.52 12.54 -7.86
CA GLN A 366 3.70 12.96 -6.46
C GLN A 366 2.72 12.35 -5.47
N ASP A 367 1.53 11.89 -5.92
CA ASP A 367 0.51 11.27 -5.05
C ASP A 367 0.53 9.74 -5.08
N GLU A 368 1.14 9.14 -6.12
CA GLU A 368 1.06 7.70 -6.38
C GLU A 368 2.40 6.98 -6.21
N ALA A 369 3.53 7.72 -6.14
CA ALA A 369 4.86 7.14 -6.16
C ALA A 369 5.10 6.12 -5.04
N ILE A 370 4.62 6.41 -3.82
CA ILE A 370 4.75 5.52 -2.67
C ILE A 370 3.96 4.22 -2.89
N ALA A 371 2.67 4.33 -3.24
CA ALA A 371 1.82 3.15 -3.49
C ALA A 371 2.36 2.27 -4.64
N ARG A 372 2.88 2.90 -5.70
CA ARG A 372 3.53 2.17 -6.81
C ARG A 372 4.79 1.46 -6.34
N GLY A 373 5.61 2.13 -5.55
CA GLY A 373 6.79 1.56 -4.89
C GLY A 373 6.45 0.35 -4.02
N CYS A 374 5.43 0.47 -3.17
CA CYS A 374 4.93 -0.65 -2.37
C CYS A 374 4.51 -1.82 -3.28
N ALA A 375 3.74 -1.57 -4.34
CA ALA A 375 3.29 -2.63 -5.22
C ALA A 375 4.45 -3.35 -5.93
N PHE A 376 5.50 -2.63 -6.35
CA PHE A 376 6.75 -3.24 -6.84
C PHE A 376 7.46 -4.06 -5.76
N CYS A 377 7.52 -3.55 -4.53
CA CYS A 377 8.12 -4.29 -3.42
C CYS A 377 7.35 -5.59 -3.14
N CYS A 378 6.01 -5.54 -3.15
CA CYS A 378 5.15 -6.70 -2.99
C CYS A 378 5.35 -7.70 -4.14
N ALA A 379 5.51 -7.20 -5.37
CA ALA A 379 5.76 -8.03 -6.55
C ALA A 379 7.09 -8.79 -6.43
N THR A 380 8.13 -8.12 -5.91
CA THR A 380 9.47 -8.70 -5.69
C THR A 380 9.46 -9.82 -4.66
N LEU A 381 8.55 -9.76 -3.68
CA LEU A 381 8.39 -10.77 -2.64
C LEU A 381 7.42 -11.89 -3.04
N SER A 382 6.73 -11.76 -4.17
CA SER A 382 5.76 -12.77 -4.63
C SER A 382 6.48 -13.95 -5.28
N PRO A 383 6.17 -15.21 -4.92
CA PRO A 383 6.70 -16.38 -5.62
C PRO A 383 6.12 -16.55 -7.04
N VAL A 384 5.02 -15.86 -7.37
CA VAL A 384 4.30 -16.01 -8.64
C VAL A 384 4.69 -14.93 -9.65
N PHE A 385 4.82 -13.68 -9.20
CA PHE A 385 5.18 -12.57 -10.08
C PHE A 385 6.70 -12.48 -10.22
N ARG A 386 7.19 -12.59 -11.47
CA ARG A 386 8.59 -12.32 -11.78
C ARG A 386 8.73 -10.86 -12.21
N VAL A 387 9.42 -10.07 -11.39
CA VAL A 387 9.83 -8.71 -11.72
C VAL A 387 11.32 -8.69 -12.08
N ARG A 388 11.78 -7.55 -12.62
CA ARG A 388 13.22 -7.33 -12.82
C ARG A 388 13.92 -7.36 -11.47
N ASP A 389 15.04 -8.08 -11.40
CA ASP A 389 15.87 -8.09 -10.19
C ASP A 389 16.33 -6.67 -9.87
N PHE A 390 15.99 -6.23 -8.66
CA PHE A 390 16.34 -4.91 -8.15
C PHE A 390 16.61 -4.99 -6.65
N ALA A 391 17.85 -4.80 -6.23
CA ALA A 391 18.24 -4.88 -4.82
C ALA A 391 17.86 -3.60 -4.07
N ILE A 392 17.35 -3.77 -2.85
CA ILE A 392 16.90 -2.68 -1.97
C ILE A 392 17.71 -2.74 -0.69
N HIS A 393 18.63 -1.79 -0.52
CA HIS A 393 19.39 -1.61 0.70
C HIS A 393 18.88 -0.36 1.43
N ASP A 394 18.09 -0.58 2.48
CA ASP A 394 17.62 0.48 3.37
C ASP A 394 18.56 0.59 4.59
N ILE A 395 18.32 1.51 5.51
CA ILE A 395 19.20 1.78 6.65
C ILE A 395 18.51 1.61 8.00
N VAL A 396 19.32 1.38 9.03
CA VAL A 396 18.91 1.46 10.43
C VAL A 396 18.80 2.93 10.85
N ASN A 397 17.60 3.39 11.21
CA ASN A 397 17.37 4.79 11.62
C ASN A 397 17.73 5.05 13.09
N TYR A 398 17.52 4.06 13.96
CA TYR A 398 17.77 4.18 15.39
C TYR A 398 18.78 3.12 15.84
N PRO A 399 19.87 3.50 16.52
CA PRO A 399 20.83 2.53 17.02
C PRO A 399 20.21 1.70 18.16
N ILE A 400 20.60 0.43 18.25
CA ILE A 400 20.08 -0.55 19.21
C ILE A 400 21.22 -1.14 20.01
N ASP A 401 21.09 -1.04 21.33
CA ASP A 401 21.95 -1.67 22.31
C ASP A 401 21.31 -2.94 22.86
N PHE A 402 22.15 -3.96 23.06
CA PHE A 402 21.82 -5.11 23.88
C PHE A 402 22.52 -4.96 25.23
N THR A 403 21.78 -5.20 26.31
CA THR A 403 22.30 -5.29 27.67
C THR A 403 21.98 -6.67 28.24
N TRP A 404 22.88 -7.25 29.02
CA TRP A 404 22.68 -8.58 29.60
C TRP A 404 23.16 -8.64 31.04
N GLU A 405 22.68 -9.65 31.77
CA GLU A 405 23.10 -9.90 33.15
C GLU A 405 24.58 -10.30 33.20
N GLN A 406 25.33 -9.67 34.11
CA GLN A 406 26.73 -9.99 34.36
C GLN A 406 26.85 -11.39 34.94
N SER A 407 27.75 -12.21 34.38
CA SER A 407 28.04 -13.52 34.96
C SER A 407 28.85 -13.36 36.26
N PRO A 408 28.47 -14.03 37.38
CA PRO A 408 29.26 -14.03 38.61
C PRO A 408 30.70 -14.55 38.42
N ASP A 409 30.89 -15.39 37.40
CA ASP A 409 32.16 -16.04 37.10
C ASP A 409 33.07 -15.18 36.17
N ILE A 410 32.59 -14.04 35.66
CA ILE A 410 33.33 -13.12 34.77
C ILE A 410 33.24 -11.67 35.29
N PRO A 411 34.13 -11.26 36.23
CA PRO A 411 34.05 -9.96 36.88
C PRO A 411 34.24 -8.75 35.96
N ASP A 412 35.01 -8.90 34.88
CA ASP A 412 35.35 -7.82 33.93
C ASP A 412 34.53 -7.86 32.63
N GLU A 413 33.37 -8.53 32.64
CA GLU A 413 32.51 -8.63 31.44
C GLU A 413 31.85 -7.30 31.06
N ASP A 414 31.97 -6.89 29.79
CA ASP A 414 31.13 -5.83 29.24
C ASP A 414 29.66 -6.27 29.30
N THR A 415 28.78 -5.45 29.89
CA THR A 415 27.35 -5.77 30.08
C THR A 415 26.43 -5.11 29.05
N SER A 416 27.00 -4.35 28.11
CA SER A 416 26.26 -3.63 27.07
C SER A 416 27.04 -3.53 25.77
N LEU A 417 26.36 -3.68 24.63
CA LEU A 417 26.95 -3.52 23.30
C LEU A 417 25.95 -2.93 22.31
N THR A 418 26.38 -1.91 21.56
CA THR A 418 25.63 -1.43 20.37
C THR A 418 25.78 -2.43 19.23
N VAL A 419 24.69 -3.14 18.92
CA VAL A 419 24.71 -4.22 17.91
C VAL A 419 24.35 -3.68 16.52
N PHE A 420 23.40 -2.75 16.46
CA PHE A 420 22.96 -2.12 15.22
C PHE A 420 23.16 -0.62 15.34
N SER A 421 24.07 -0.05 14.57
CA SER A 421 24.34 1.39 14.54
C SER A 421 23.47 2.09 13.49
N ARG A 422 23.18 3.39 13.71
CA ARG A 422 22.49 4.23 12.72
C ARG A 422 23.27 4.24 11.40
N GLY A 423 22.56 4.12 10.29
CA GLY A 423 23.13 4.08 8.94
C GLY A 423 23.63 2.70 8.48
N ASN A 424 23.63 1.68 9.34
CA ASN A 424 23.92 0.31 8.89
C ASN A 424 22.86 -0.16 7.90
N VAL A 425 23.25 -0.99 6.93
CA VAL A 425 22.32 -1.57 5.94
C VAL A 425 21.33 -2.51 6.62
N MET A 426 20.07 -2.46 6.19
CA MET A 426 18.96 -3.30 6.63
C MET A 426 18.41 -4.11 5.45
N PRO A 427 18.14 -5.42 5.60
CA PRO A 427 18.19 -6.22 6.83
C PRO A 427 19.62 -6.56 7.26
N SER A 428 19.84 -6.78 8.57
CA SER A 428 21.16 -7.05 9.14
C SER A 428 21.11 -8.16 10.19
N THR A 429 22.12 -9.02 10.21
CA THR A 429 22.26 -10.12 11.16
C THR A 429 23.59 -10.00 11.91
N LYS A 430 23.56 -10.13 13.23
CA LYS A 430 24.74 -10.15 14.10
C LYS A 430 24.67 -11.35 15.02
N ILE A 431 25.79 -12.04 15.17
CA ILE A 431 25.91 -13.18 16.08
C ILE A 431 26.61 -12.68 17.35
N LEU A 432 25.92 -12.78 18.48
CA LEU A 432 26.43 -12.46 19.81
C LEU A 432 26.90 -13.77 20.46
N THR A 433 28.11 -13.80 21.00
CA THR A 433 28.68 -14.98 21.67
C THR A 433 28.79 -14.70 23.16
N PHE A 434 28.22 -15.59 23.98
CA PHE A 434 28.21 -15.50 25.43
C PHE A 434 28.81 -16.76 26.03
N TYR A 435 29.51 -16.60 27.15
CA TYR A 435 30.07 -17.69 27.95
C TYR A 435 29.27 -17.76 29.25
N ARG A 436 28.44 -18.80 29.41
CA ARG A 436 27.47 -18.89 30.51
C ARG A 436 27.36 -20.30 31.07
N LYS A 437 27.17 -20.39 32.39
CA LYS A 437 26.89 -21.65 33.11
C LYS A 437 25.41 -21.86 33.43
N GLN A 438 24.60 -20.79 33.35
CA GLN A 438 23.18 -20.79 33.70
C GLN A 438 22.36 -19.99 32.67
N PRO A 439 21.02 -20.19 32.62
CA PRO A 439 20.11 -19.37 31.83
C PRO A 439 20.28 -17.89 32.16
N PHE A 440 20.10 -17.03 31.16
CA PHE A 440 20.32 -15.60 31.30
C PHE A 440 19.39 -14.82 30.38
N ASP A 441 19.22 -13.54 30.69
CA ASP A 441 18.37 -12.63 29.95
C ASP A 441 19.17 -11.54 29.25
N LEU A 442 18.66 -11.14 28.08
CA LEU A 442 19.11 -9.99 27.33
C LEU A 442 17.97 -9.01 27.16
N GLU A 443 18.26 -7.72 27.28
CA GLU A 443 17.32 -6.66 26.95
C GLU A 443 17.86 -5.86 25.77
N ALA A 444 16.96 -5.51 24.85
CA ALA A 444 17.26 -4.62 23.75
C ALA A 444 16.57 -3.27 23.99
N ARG A 445 17.34 -2.19 23.81
CA ARG A 445 16.85 -0.80 23.96
C ARG A 445 17.47 0.07 22.87
N TYR A 446 16.82 1.18 22.55
CA TYR A 446 17.43 2.20 21.71
C TYR A 446 18.57 2.91 22.44
N SER A 447 19.73 3.02 21.79
CA SER A 447 20.93 3.60 22.41
C SER A 447 20.80 5.10 22.73
N LYS A 448 19.96 5.80 21.97
CA LYS A 448 19.74 7.26 22.10
C LYS A 448 18.25 7.58 22.27
N PRO A 449 17.70 7.45 23.49
CA PRO A 449 16.29 7.74 23.76
C PRO A 449 15.86 9.15 23.37
N GLU A 450 16.76 10.13 23.45
CA GLU A 450 16.53 11.52 23.08
C GLU A 450 16.32 11.76 21.58
N ALA A 451 16.75 10.81 20.74
CA ALA A 451 16.56 10.87 19.29
C ALA A 451 15.24 10.20 18.83
N LEU A 452 14.51 9.56 19.75
CA LEU A 452 13.25 8.90 19.44
C LEU A 452 12.12 9.93 19.26
N PRO A 453 11.11 9.62 18.43
CA PRO A 453 9.95 10.48 18.27
C PRO A 453 9.16 10.61 19.58
N GLY A 454 8.80 11.82 19.96
CA GLY A 454 8.05 12.10 21.18
C GLY A 454 8.85 11.76 22.45
N LYS A 455 8.24 11.00 23.35
CA LYS A 455 8.92 10.38 24.51
C LYS A 455 8.59 8.90 24.59
N VAL A 456 8.65 8.22 23.45
CA VAL A 456 8.41 6.78 23.36
C VAL A 456 9.39 6.03 24.26
N ASN A 457 8.88 5.00 24.95
CA ASN A 457 9.71 4.12 25.77
C ASN A 457 10.84 3.51 24.90
N PRO A 458 12.13 3.67 25.28
CA PRO A 458 13.23 3.15 24.48
C PRO A 458 13.36 1.62 24.50
N TRP A 459 12.59 0.91 25.32
CA TRP A 459 12.59 -0.54 25.40
C TRP A 459 12.01 -1.20 24.14
N ILE A 460 12.72 -2.18 23.60
CA ILE A 460 12.32 -2.92 22.39
C ILE A 460 11.85 -4.33 22.74
N GLY A 461 12.60 -5.01 23.62
CA GLY A 461 12.25 -6.37 24.02
C GLY A 461 13.22 -6.97 25.04
N ARG A 462 12.77 -8.05 25.67
CA ARG A 462 13.57 -8.93 26.54
C ARG A 462 13.60 -10.33 25.93
N PHE A 463 14.77 -10.95 25.92
CA PHE A 463 15.02 -12.26 25.35
C PHE A 463 15.66 -13.15 26.41
N SER A 464 14.93 -14.18 26.83
CA SER A 464 15.37 -15.14 27.85
C SER A 464 15.92 -16.40 27.19
N VAL A 465 17.19 -16.68 27.40
CA VAL A 465 17.87 -17.86 26.87
C VAL A 465 17.76 -19.00 27.88
N LYS A 466 17.02 -20.04 27.53
CA LYS A 466 16.77 -21.20 28.40
C LYS A 466 17.67 -22.38 28.01
N GLY A 467 17.79 -23.35 28.91
CA GLY A 467 18.50 -24.60 28.65
C GLY A 467 20.03 -24.51 28.71
N VAL A 468 20.59 -23.36 29.09
CA VAL A 468 22.02 -23.19 29.34
C VAL A 468 22.43 -23.92 30.61
N LYS A 469 23.44 -24.77 30.53
CA LYS A 469 24.02 -25.52 31.65
C LYS A 469 25.53 -25.52 31.51
N ALA A 470 26.25 -25.59 32.63
CA ALA A 470 27.68 -25.87 32.62
C ALA A 470 27.96 -27.19 31.89
N ASP A 471 29.11 -27.26 31.24
CA ASP A 471 29.51 -28.46 30.51
C ASP A 471 29.89 -29.61 31.47
N ALA A 472 30.31 -30.76 30.93
CA ALA A 472 30.66 -31.93 31.74
C ALA A 472 31.86 -31.70 32.69
N ASN A 473 32.65 -30.64 32.48
CA ASN A 473 33.83 -30.28 33.28
C ASN A 473 33.56 -29.06 34.18
N ASP A 474 32.30 -28.64 34.33
CA ASP A 474 31.90 -27.40 35.02
C ASP A 474 32.45 -26.11 34.36
N ASP A 475 32.77 -26.17 33.06
CA ASP A 475 33.21 -25.04 32.26
C ASP A 475 32.03 -24.34 31.56
N PHE A 476 32.28 -23.15 31.01
CA PHE A 476 31.27 -22.33 30.36
C PHE A 476 30.71 -22.98 29.10
N MET A 477 29.38 -22.96 28.96
CA MET A 477 28.75 -23.22 27.66
C MET A 477 28.90 -21.97 26.78
N ILE A 478 29.40 -22.18 25.56
CA ILE A 478 29.53 -21.12 24.55
C ILE A 478 28.21 -20.98 23.80
N CYS A 479 27.40 -20.01 24.18
CA CYS A 479 26.10 -19.72 23.57
C CYS A 479 26.26 -18.69 22.45
N LYS A 480 25.79 -19.00 21.24
CA LYS A 480 25.73 -18.07 20.09
C LYS A 480 24.27 -17.71 19.79
N LEU A 481 23.96 -16.43 19.90
CA LEU A 481 22.63 -15.88 19.62
C LEU A 481 22.64 -15.09 18.32
N LYS A 482 21.68 -15.37 17.44
CA LYS A 482 21.54 -14.70 16.15
C LYS A 482 20.50 -13.57 16.26
N ALA A 483 20.98 -12.37 16.55
CA ALA A 483 20.16 -11.16 16.51
C ALA A 483 20.01 -10.67 15.07
N ARG A 484 18.78 -10.38 14.64
CA ARG A 484 18.47 -9.91 13.29
C ARG A 484 17.51 -8.73 13.32
N LEU A 485 17.90 -7.66 12.65
CA LEU A 485 16.98 -6.61 12.21
C LEU A 485 16.44 -7.02 10.83
N ASN A 486 15.16 -7.35 10.77
CA ASN A 486 14.55 -7.96 9.58
C ASN A 486 14.12 -6.92 8.53
N LEU A 487 13.43 -7.39 7.47
CA LEU A 487 12.97 -6.54 6.36
C LEU A 487 11.94 -5.45 6.76
N HIS A 488 11.25 -5.62 7.89
CA HIS A 488 10.31 -4.62 8.42
C HIS A 488 11.02 -3.54 9.23
N GLY A 489 12.30 -3.75 9.59
CA GLY A 489 13.02 -2.92 10.55
C GLY A 489 12.65 -3.18 12.00
N ILE A 490 12.22 -4.40 12.32
CA ILE A 490 12.01 -4.85 13.71
C ILE A 490 13.11 -5.83 14.13
N LEU A 491 13.47 -5.78 15.41
CA LEU A 491 14.52 -6.59 16.00
C LEU A 491 13.96 -7.92 16.49
N ASN A 492 14.55 -9.04 16.06
CA ASN A 492 14.26 -10.36 16.63
C ASN A 492 15.56 -11.11 16.94
N VAL A 493 15.53 -11.98 17.93
CA VAL A 493 16.58 -12.99 18.14
C VAL A 493 16.04 -14.30 17.55
N GLU A 494 16.49 -14.63 16.33
CA GLU A 494 15.89 -15.73 15.55
C GLU A 494 16.24 -17.12 16.07
N SER A 495 17.47 -17.28 16.56
CA SER A 495 17.94 -18.56 17.06
C SER A 495 19.06 -18.39 18.08
N GLY A 496 19.13 -19.35 18.99
CA GLY A 496 20.24 -19.55 19.90
C GLY A 496 20.74 -20.97 19.75
N TYR A 497 22.05 -21.17 19.72
CA TYR A 497 22.65 -22.49 19.71
C TYR A 497 23.95 -22.46 20.51
N TYR A 498 24.38 -23.62 21.00
CA TYR A 498 25.64 -23.74 21.71
C TYR A 498 26.66 -24.53 20.90
N VAL A 499 27.93 -24.19 21.13
CA VAL A 499 29.08 -24.85 20.50
C VAL A 499 30.00 -25.43 21.56
N GLU A 500 30.64 -26.54 21.21
CA GLU A 500 31.72 -27.14 22.00
C GLU A 500 32.99 -27.20 21.14
N ASP A 501 34.15 -27.01 21.77
CA ASP A 501 35.43 -27.18 21.11
C ASP A 501 35.75 -28.68 20.98
N MET A 502 35.78 -29.19 19.74
CA MET A 502 36.23 -30.56 19.44
C MET A 502 37.59 -30.52 18.75
N GLU A 503 38.50 -31.41 19.14
CA GLU A 503 39.76 -31.61 18.43
C GLU A 503 39.49 -32.38 17.13
N VAL A 504 39.64 -31.70 15.99
CA VAL A 504 39.55 -32.31 14.65
C VAL A 504 40.97 -32.47 14.11
N GLU A 505 41.30 -33.67 13.65
CA GLU A 505 42.57 -33.96 12.99
C GLU A 505 42.50 -33.56 11.51
N GLU A 506 43.22 -32.51 11.14
CA GLU A 506 43.37 -32.09 9.74
C GLU A 506 44.76 -32.51 9.21
N PRO A 507 44.86 -33.10 8.00
CA PRO A 507 46.15 -33.41 7.39
C PRO A 507 46.86 -32.12 7.00
N ILE A 508 48.15 -32.01 7.34
CA ILE A 508 48.98 -30.86 6.96
C ILE A 508 49.13 -30.86 5.42
N PRO A 509 48.80 -29.77 4.71
CA PRO A 509 49.14 -29.65 3.30
C PRO A 509 50.66 -29.63 3.14
N GLU A 510 51.24 -30.55 2.37
CA GLU A 510 52.65 -30.46 1.99
C GLU A 510 52.84 -29.22 1.10
N GLU A 511 53.49 -28.19 1.64
CA GLU A 511 53.99 -27.07 0.84
C GLU A 511 55.08 -27.61 -0.11
N GLY A 512 54.84 -27.44 -1.41
CA GLY A 512 55.78 -27.83 -2.44
C GLY A 512 57.05 -26.99 -2.38
N ASP A 513 58.16 -27.63 -1.98
CA ASP A 513 59.50 -27.11 -2.22
C ASP A 513 60.14 -27.87 -3.39
N LYS A 514 60.45 -27.14 -4.47
CA LYS A 514 61.30 -27.62 -5.56
C LYS A 514 62.75 -27.68 -5.08
N LYS A 515 63.43 -28.83 -5.24
CA LYS A 515 64.76 -28.94 -5.89
C LYS A 515 65.24 -30.39 -6.06
N ASP A 516 66.01 -30.56 -7.14
CA ASP A 516 66.52 -31.78 -7.78
C ASP A 516 67.36 -32.74 -6.92
N GLY A 517 67.38 -34.02 -7.34
CA GLY A 517 68.55 -34.92 -7.18
C GLY A 517 68.26 -36.38 -6.77
N ASP A 518 68.64 -37.33 -7.63
CA ASP A 518 68.53 -38.80 -7.54
C ASP A 518 68.85 -39.49 -6.19
N ALA A 519 68.08 -40.53 -5.83
CA ALA A 519 68.52 -41.95 -5.73
C ALA A 519 67.63 -42.85 -4.81
N MET A 520 67.19 -43.98 -5.39
CA MET A 520 66.81 -45.31 -4.87
C MET A 520 66.17 -45.54 -3.46
N ASP A 521 64.94 -46.06 -3.52
CA ASP A 521 64.35 -47.23 -2.81
C ASP A 521 64.44 -47.36 -1.27
N THR A 522 63.28 -47.31 -0.60
CA THR A 522 62.74 -48.40 0.23
C THR A 522 61.33 -48.08 0.75
N ASP A 523 60.41 -49.03 0.59
CA ASP A 523 59.02 -49.04 1.05
C ASP A 523 58.84 -48.73 2.55
N LYS A 524 58.06 -47.68 2.86
CA LYS A 524 57.11 -47.60 3.98
C LYS A 524 56.08 -46.50 3.68
N PRO A 525 54.75 -46.75 3.74
CA PRO A 525 53.78 -45.68 3.67
C PRO A 525 53.81 -44.90 5.00
N GLU A 526 54.39 -43.70 5.00
CA GLU A 526 54.24 -42.76 6.12
C GLU A 526 52.78 -42.29 6.18
N GLU A 527 52.14 -42.47 7.34
CA GLU A 527 50.82 -41.93 7.61
C GLU A 527 50.86 -40.39 7.52
N PRO A 528 49.87 -39.74 6.87
CA PRO A 528 49.85 -38.29 6.74
C PRO A 528 49.85 -37.67 8.14
N LYS A 529 50.83 -36.78 8.41
CA LYS A 529 50.92 -36.05 9.68
C LYS A 529 49.66 -35.22 9.87
N THR A 530 48.78 -35.66 10.77
CA THR A 530 47.59 -34.93 11.18
C THR A 530 47.97 -33.91 12.26
N ARG A 531 47.45 -32.68 12.14
CA ARG A 531 47.49 -31.67 13.21
C ARG A 531 46.12 -31.64 13.88
N LYS A 532 46.10 -31.78 15.20
CA LYS A 532 44.88 -31.55 15.98
C LYS A 532 44.57 -30.05 16.02
N VAL A 533 43.43 -29.66 15.47
CA VAL A 533 42.92 -28.28 15.49
C VAL A 533 41.62 -28.27 16.31
N LYS A 534 41.52 -27.39 17.31
CA LYS A 534 40.28 -27.18 18.06
C LYS A 534 39.28 -26.44 17.16
N LYS A 535 38.14 -27.06 16.86
CA LYS A 535 37.08 -26.49 16.02
C LYS A 535 35.76 -26.46 16.81
N GLN A 536 35.09 -25.32 16.79
CA GLN A 536 33.78 -25.15 17.41
C GLN A 536 32.70 -25.83 16.57
N VAL A 537 32.06 -26.85 17.12
CA VAL A 537 30.97 -27.59 16.47
C VAL A 537 29.65 -27.28 17.18
N ARG A 538 28.60 -26.95 16.41
CA ARG A 538 27.24 -26.75 16.93
C ARG A 538 26.72 -28.07 17.48
N LYS A 539 26.42 -28.09 18.77
CA LYS A 539 25.96 -29.30 19.49
C LYS A 539 24.45 -29.36 19.65
N GLY A 540 23.78 -28.22 19.81
CA GLY A 540 22.33 -28.17 19.96
C GLY A 540 21.78 -26.75 20.01
N ASP A 541 20.46 -26.66 20.08
CA ASP A 541 19.71 -25.40 20.04
C ASP A 541 19.24 -24.99 21.43
N LEU A 542 19.27 -23.68 21.69
CA LEU A 542 18.85 -23.07 22.93
C LEU A 542 17.46 -22.45 22.73
N PRO A 543 16.44 -22.87 23.49
CA PRO A 543 15.13 -22.24 23.44
C PRO A 543 15.22 -20.78 23.90
N ILE A 544 14.67 -19.86 23.10
CA ILE A 544 14.60 -18.44 23.42
C ILE A 544 13.13 -18.05 23.63
N ALA A 545 12.83 -17.42 24.75
CA ALA A 545 11.54 -16.76 24.95
C ALA A 545 11.72 -15.25 24.73
N SER A 546 10.90 -14.65 23.87
CA SER A 546 10.94 -13.21 23.57
C SER A 546 9.70 -12.50 24.13
N GLY A 547 9.91 -11.46 24.93
CA GLY A 547 8.89 -10.44 25.24
C GLY A 547 9.17 -9.19 24.42
N THR A 548 8.22 -8.76 23.60
CA THR A 548 8.35 -7.55 22.74
C THR A 548 7.12 -6.66 22.90
N GLY A 549 7.12 -5.48 22.31
CA GLY A 549 5.96 -4.57 22.33
C GLY A 549 4.77 -4.96 21.44
N GLY A 550 4.84 -6.10 20.74
CA GLY A 550 3.72 -6.62 19.93
C GLY A 550 2.67 -7.33 20.78
N LEU A 551 1.46 -7.46 20.25
CA LEU A 551 0.37 -8.20 20.90
C LEU A 551 0.68 -9.71 20.92
N ASP A 552 0.26 -10.39 21.98
CA ASP A 552 0.34 -11.85 22.04
C ASP A 552 -0.68 -12.52 21.10
N GLU A 553 -0.40 -13.76 20.69
CA GLU A 553 -1.23 -14.48 19.73
C GLU A 553 -2.69 -14.67 20.17
N ALA A 554 -2.95 -14.86 21.47
CA ALA A 554 -4.31 -15.04 21.96
C ALA A 554 -5.11 -13.73 21.89
N THR A 555 -4.49 -12.62 22.29
CA THR A 555 -5.09 -11.29 22.13
C THR A 555 -5.32 -10.94 20.66
N LYS A 556 -4.36 -11.23 19.77
CA LYS A 556 -4.51 -11.00 18.32
C LYS A 556 -5.66 -11.81 17.74
N ALA A 557 -5.77 -13.10 18.07
CA ALA A 557 -6.87 -13.95 17.63
C ALA A 557 -8.24 -13.42 18.09
N ALA A 558 -8.36 -13.01 19.36
CA ALA A 558 -9.59 -12.44 19.90
C ALA A 558 -9.97 -11.10 19.21
N LEU A 559 -8.98 -10.25 18.92
CA LEU A 559 -9.20 -9.00 18.19
C LEU A 559 -9.57 -9.24 16.73
N GLN A 560 -8.97 -10.24 16.08
CA GLN A 560 -9.31 -10.64 14.71
C GLN A 560 -10.75 -11.17 14.63
N GLU A 561 -11.18 -12.00 15.58
CA GLU A 561 -12.56 -12.47 15.66
C GLU A 561 -13.54 -11.30 15.85
N ARG A 562 -13.20 -10.36 16.75
CA ARG A 562 -14.00 -9.15 16.98
C ARG A 562 -14.09 -8.29 15.72
N GLU A 563 -12.99 -8.08 15.00
CA GLU A 563 -12.99 -7.33 13.74
C GLU A 563 -13.83 -8.01 12.67
N ASN A 564 -13.71 -9.33 12.52
CA ASN A 564 -14.52 -10.10 11.58
C ASN A 564 -16.02 -10.01 11.90
N ALA A 565 -16.40 -10.04 13.18
CA ALA A 565 -17.78 -9.88 13.61
C ALA A 565 -18.32 -8.48 13.24
N MET A 566 -17.58 -7.41 13.55
CA MET A 566 -17.97 -6.04 13.19
C MET A 566 -18.05 -5.86 11.66
N TYR A 567 -17.12 -6.44 10.90
CA TYR A 567 -17.14 -6.38 9.44
C TYR A 567 -18.35 -7.11 8.84
N MET A 568 -18.72 -8.27 9.38
CA MET A 568 -19.90 -9.00 8.91
C MET A 568 -21.20 -8.25 9.21
N GLU A 569 -21.27 -7.55 10.35
CA GLU A 569 -22.38 -6.67 10.70
C GLU A 569 -22.49 -5.49 9.74
N ASP A 570 -21.37 -4.79 9.48
CA ASP A 570 -21.32 -3.70 8.48
C ASP A 570 -21.79 -4.18 7.10
N LYS A 571 -21.34 -5.37 6.69
CA LYS A 571 -21.71 -5.97 5.41
C LYS A 571 -23.20 -6.32 5.36
N LEU A 572 -23.76 -6.86 6.43
CA LEU A 572 -25.18 -7.18 6.50
C LEU A 572 -26.04 -5.91 6.40
N VAL A 573 -25.63 -4.82 7.06
CA VAL A 573 -26.32 -3.52 6.96
C VAL A 573 -26.25 -3.01 5.52
N ALA A 574 -25.06 -2.98 4.91
CA ALA A 574 -24.91 -2.53 3.53
C ALA A 574 -25.71 -3.37 2.52
N GLU A 575 -25.71 -4.71 2.66
CA GLU A 575 -26.50 -5.61 1.81
C GLU A 575 -28.00 -5.45 2.05
N THR A 576 -28.43 -5.04 3.25
CA THR A 576 -29.84 -4.74 3.55
C THR A 576 -30.29 -3.46 2.86
N ASP A 577 -29.49 -2.39 2.97
CA ASP A 577 -29.75 -1.11 2.30
C ASP A 577 -29.74 -1.26 0.77
N GLU A 578 -28.82 -2.08 0.23
CA GLU A 578 -28.81 -2.40 -1.21
C GLU A 578 -30.11 -3.10 -1.65
N LYS A 579 -30.61 -4.07 -0.87
CA LYS A 579 -31.88 -4.74 -1.19
C LYS A 579 -33.10 -3.84 -1.05
N LYS A 580 -33.08 -2.90 -0.12
CA LYS A 580 -34.09 -1.83 -0.03
C LYS A 580 -34.10 -0.99 -1.31
N ASN A 581 -32.93 -0.51 -1.74
CA ASN A 581 -32.79 0.30 -2.96
C ASN A 581 -33.15 -0.48 -4.23
N GLU A 582 -32.77 -1.76 -4.33
CA GLU A 582 -33.16 -2.63 -5.45
C GLU A 582 -34.68 -2.80 -5.54
N LEU A 583 -35.36 -2.97 -4.40
CA LEU A 583 -36.81 -3.07 -4.34
C LEU A 583 -37.47 -1.78 -4.82
N GLU A 584 -37.01 -0.63 -4.30
CA GLU A 584 -37.51 0.70 -4.68
C GLU A 584 -37.32 0.95 -6.19
N ALA A 585 -36.12 0.70 -6.72
CA ALA A 585 -35.84 0.83 -8.15
C ALA A 585 -36.71 -0.10 -9.01
N SER A 586 -36.90 -1.36 -8.58
CA SER A 586 -37.75 -2.33 -9.29
C SER A 586 -39.21 -1.87 -9.34
N ILE A 587 -39.71 -1.23 -8.28
CA ILE A 587 -41.08 -0.69 -8.25
C ILE A 587 -41.25 0.39 -9.32
N TYR A 588 -40.33 1.36 -9.38
CA TYR A 588 -40.39 2.43 -10.38
C TYR A 588 -40.21 1.91 -11.81
N GLU A 589 -39.26 1.00 -12.02
CA GLU A 589 -39.00 0.41 -13.34
C GLU A 589 -40.21 -0.37 -13.86
N LEU A 590 -40.83 -1.20 -13.03
CA LEU A 590 -41.99 -2.00 -13.44
C LEU A 590 -43.25 -1.15 -13.65
N ARG A 591 -43.41 -0.07 -12.88
CA ARG A 591 -44.52 0.88 -13.05
C ARG A 591 -44.45 1.60 -14.40
N ASP A 592 -43.26 2.00 -14.83
CA ASP A 592 -43.08 2.61 -16.16
C ASP A 592 -43.27 1.57 -17.28
N LYS A 593 -42.67 0.38 -17.13
CA LYS A 593 -42.69 -0.64 -18.18
C LYS A 593 -44.05 -1.29 -18.40
N ILE A 594 -44.89 -1.44 -17.37
CA ILE A 594 -46.22 -2.06 -17.51
C ILE A 594 -47.13 -1.27 -18.46
N ASP A 595 -46.93 0.05 -18.54
CA ASP A 595 -47.70 0.95 -19.38
C ASP A 595 -46.98 1.32 -20.69
N GLY A 596 -45.67 1.09 -20.75
CA GLY A 596 -44.87 1.19 -21.96
C GLY A 596 -44.67 -0.16 -22.63
N VAL A 597 -43.45 -0.70 -22.53
CA VAL A 597 -42.98 -1.87 -23.30
C VAL A 597 -43.71 -3.18 -23.00
N TYR A 598 -44.31 -3.34 -21.83
CA TYR A 598 -45.05 -4.54 -21.45
C TYR A 598 -46.56 -4.43 -21.70
N ALA A 599 -47.04 -3.28 -22.16
CA ALA A 599 -48.48 -3.02 -22.31
C ALA A 599 -49.19 -4.02 -23.23
N GLU A 600 -48.52 -4.52 -24.28
CA GLU A 600 -49.05 -5.50 -25.23
C GLU A 600 -49.02 -6.95 -24.71
N PHE A 601 -48.31 -7.21 -23.61
CA PHE A 601 -47.99 -8.57 -23.12
C PHE A 601 -48.73 -8.95 -21.83
N ALA A 602 -49.50 -8.01 -21.29
CA ALA A 602 -50.28 -8.16 -20.06
C ALA A 602 -51.77 -7.89 -20.34
N SER A 603 -52.65 -8.70 -19.76
CA SER A 603 -54.09 -8.39 -19.73
C SER A 603 -54.37 -7.20 -18.80
N GLU A 604 -55.50 -6.52 -18.97
CA GLU A 604 -55.88 -5.42 -18.07
C GLU A 604 -55.99 -5.86 -16.60
N GLU A 605 -56.43 -7.10 -16.35
CA GLU A 605 -56.47 -7.68 -15.00
C GLU A 605 -55.05 -7.95 -14.44
N GLU A 606 -54.12 -8.43 -15.26
CA GLU A 606 -52.71 -8.61 -14.87
C GLU A 606 -52.04 -7.26 -14.58
N LYS A 607 -52.33 -6.22 -15.38
CA LYS A 607 -51.83 -4.85 -15.17
C LYS A 607 -52.36 -4.25 -13.88
N GLU A 608 -53.66 -4.33 -13.63
CA GLU A 608 -54.28 -3.80 -12.41
C GLU A 608 -53.72 -4.49 -11.16
N LYS A 609 -53.59 -5.82 -11.20
CA LYS A 609 -53.02 -6.60 -10.10
C LYS A 609 -51.56 -6.22 -9.81
N LEU A 610 -50.75 -6.04 -10.85
CA LEU A 610 -49.36 -5.61 -10.68
C LEU A 610 -49.29 -4.18 -10.14
N ARG A 611 -50.05 -3.23 -10.71
CA ARG A 611 -50.10 -1.84 -10.22
C ARG A 611 -50.50 -1.75 -8.75
N ALA A 612 -51.54 -2.49 -8.36
CA ALA A 612 -51.99 -2.54 -6.97
C ALA A 612 -50.91 -3.10 -6.04
N LYS A 613 -50.21 -4.17 -6.44
CA LYS A 613 -49.10 -4.74 -5.65
C LYS A 613 -47.91 -3.78 -5.55
N LEU A 614 -47.56 -3.09 -6.64
CA LEU A 614 -46.49 -2.10 -6.67
C LEU A 614 -46.80 -0.93 -5.73
N MET A 615 -48.02 -0.39 -5.79
CA MET A 615 -48.48 0.68 -4.89
C MET A 615 -48.45 0.25 -3.42
N ALA A 616 -49.04 -0.90 -3.10
CA ALA A 616 -49.03 -1.41 -1.72
C ALA A 616 -47.62 -1.72 -1.19
N THR A 617 -46.67 -2.07 -2.07
CA THR A 617 -45.28 -2.31 -1.65
C THR A 617 -44.51 -1.00 -1.48
N GLU A 618 -44.80 0.02 -2.30
CA GLU A 618 -44.26 1.37 -2.14
C GLU A 618 -44.76 2.01 -0.83
N ASP A 619 -46.07 1.96 -0.58
CA ASP A 619 -46.66 2.48 0.67
C ASP A 619 -46.04 1.79 1.88
N TRP A 620 -45.92 0.45 1.83
CA TRP A 620 -45.25 -0.32 2.87
C TRP A 620 -43.78 0.11 3.06
N LEU A 621 -43.05 0.42 2.00
CA LEU A 621 -41.63 0.80 2.06
C LEU A 621 -41.42 2.12 2.81
N TYR A 622 -42.33 3.07 2.68
CA TYR A 622 -42.26 4.39 3.32
C TYR A 622 -42.94 4.45 4.69
N GLU A 623 -43.71 3.42 5.07
CA GLU A 623 -44.31 3.30 6.40
C GLU A 623 -43.55 2.29 7.27
N GLU A 624 -44.01 1.04 7.31
CA GLU A 624 -43.49 0.01 8.21
C GLU A 624 -42.17 -0.63 7.74
N GLY A 625 -41.86 -0.51 6.45
CA GLY A 625 -40.73 -1.15 5.77
C GLY A 625 -39.46 -0.32 5.71
N GLU A 626 -39.42 0.86 6.35
CA GLU A 626 -38.26 1.76 6.24
C GLU A 626 -36.97 1.15 6.81
N ASP A 627 -37.08 0.41 7.91
CA ASP A 627 -35.96 -0.23 8.62
C ASP A 627 -36.34 -1.68 8.99
N THR A 628 -36.18 -2.60 8.03
CA THR A 628 -36.47 -4.02 8.22
C THR A 628 -35.31 -4.92 7.78
N THR A 629 -35.45 -6.23 7.96
CA THR A 629 -34.39 -7.17 7.62
C THR A 629 -34.28 -7.40 6.11
N LYS A 630 -33.08 -7.73 5.66
CA LYS A 630 -32.80 -8.15 4.28
C LYS A 630 -33.79 -9.18 3.75
N SER A 631 -34.16 -10.17 4.56
CA SER A 631 -35.07 -11.25 4.15
C SER A 631 -36.47 -10.74 3.81
N VAL A 632 -36.95 -9.69 4.49
CA VAL A 632 -38.26 -9.09 4.24
C VAL A 632 -38.25 -8.33 2.91
N TYR A 633 -37.20 -7.55 2.61
CA TYR A 633 -37.06 -6.89 1.31
C TYR A 633 -37.01 -7.89 0.15
N VAL A 634 -36.26 -8.99 0.32
CA VAL A 634 -36.20 -10.06 -0.69
C VAL A 634 -37.57 -10.70 -0.89
N ALA A 635 -38.31 -11.01 0.18
CA ALA A 635 -39.65 -11.59 0.07
C ALA A 635 -40.62 -10.66 -0.69
N LYS A 636 -40.59 -9.35 -0.41
CA LYS A 636 -41.41 -8.36 -1.14
C LYS A 636 -41.03 -8.28 -2.63
N MET A 637 -39.74 -8.37 -2.93
CA MET A 637 -39.26 -8.40 -4.30
C MET A 637 -39.68 -9.69 -5.03
N ASP A 638 -39.66 -10.83 -4.36
CA ASP A 638 -40.12 -12.10 -4.91
C ASP A 638 -41.63 -12.11 -5.16
N ASP A 639 -42.43 -11.49 -4.28
CA ASP A 639 -43.86 -11.29 -4.51
C ASP A 639 -44.13 -10.48 -5.79
N ILE A 640 -43.37 -9.39 -6.01
CA ILE A 640 -43.48 -8.58 -7.23
C ILE A 640 -43.08 -9.41 -8.45
N ARG A 641 -41.96 -10.14 -8.37
CA ARG A 641 -41.45 -11.00 -9.46
C ARG A 641 -42.41 -12.12 -9.79
N PHE A 642 -43.15 -12.67 -8.83
CA PHE A 642 -44.13 -13.71 -9.07
C PHE A 642 -45.27 -13.22 -9.99
N ILE A 643 -45.68 -11.96 -9.85
CA ILE A 643 -46.73 -11.36 -10.70
C ILE A 643 -46.16 -10.85 -12.02
N ALA A 644 -45.02 -10.16 -11.99
CA ALA A 644 -44.41 -9.57 -13.18
C ALA A 644 -43.71 -10.59 -14.08
N GLY A 645 -43.24 -11.71 -13.53
CA GLY A 645 -42.43 -12.71 -14.21
C GLY A 645 -43.06 -13.26 -15.51
N PRO A 646 -44.32 -13.72 -15.50
CA PRO A 646 -44.99 -14.19 -16.72
C PRO A 646 -45.07 -13.13 -17.82
N ILE A 647 -45.34 -11.87 -17.47
CA ILE A 647 -45.44 -10.74 -18.41
C ILE A 647 -44.07 -10.47 -19.05
N ILE A 648 -43.03 -10.39 -18.21
CA ILE A 648 -41.65 -10.17 -18.65
C ILE A 648 -41.18 -11.33 -19.55
N GLN A 649 -41.58 -12.56 -19.25
CA GLN A 649 -41.23 -13.73 -20.04
C GLN A 649 -41.84 -13.66 -21.45
N ARG A 650 -43.15 -13.36 -21.56
CA ARG A 650 -43.81 -13.16 -22.87
C ARG A 650 -43.13 -12.08 -23.70
N TYR A 651 -42.73 -10.96 -23.06
CA TYR A 651 -41.98 -9.89 -23.72
C TYR A 651 -40.61 -10.38 -24.22
N LYS A 652 -39.85 -11.07 -23.37
CA LYS A 652 -38.51 -11.59 -23.73
C LYS A 652 -38.58 -12.56 -24.89
N GLU A 653 -39.56 -13.45 -24.91
CA GLU A 653 -39.77 -14.41 -26.00
C GLU A 653 -40.03 -13.72 -27.35
N LYS A 654 -40.84 -12.64 -27.39
CA LYS A 654 -41.05 -11.87 -28.62
C LYS A 654 -39.77 -11.16 -29.08
N ILE A 655 -39.04 -10.51 -28.17
CA ILE A 655 -37.77 -9.85 -28.51
C ILE A 655 -36.71 -10.84 -29.00
N GLU A 656 -36.65 -12.04 -28.40
CA GLU A 656 -35.73 -13.08 -28.82
C GLU A 656 -36.08 -13.63 -30.21
N ALA A 657 -37.38 -13.88 -30.46
CA ALA A 657 -37.86 -14.27 -31.79
C ALA A 657 -37.55 -13.21 -32.87
N GLU A 658 -37.72 -11.92 -32.54
CA GLU A 658 -37.36 -10.81 -33.43
C GLU A 658 -35.85 -10.76 -33.69
N ARG A 659 -35.00 -10.94 -32.66
CA ARG A 659 -33.55 -11.00 -32.82
C ARG A 659 -33.09 -12.20 -33.66
N GLU A 660 -33.71 -13.36 -33.48
CA GLU A 660 -33.40 -14.54 -34.31
C GLU A 660 -33.82 -14.34 -35.76
N ALA A 661 -34.96 -13.69 -36.00
CA ALA A 661 -35.40 -13.34 -37.36
C ALA A 661 -34.42 -12.37 -38.04
N VAL A 662 -33.94 -11.35 -37.31
CA VAL A 662 -32.91 -10.42 -37.82
C VAL A 662 -31.60 -11.15 -38.09
N ARG A 663 -31.12 -12.01 -37.17
CA ARG A 663 -29.89 -12.79 -37.37
C ARG A 663 -30.00 -13.69 -38.61
N LYS A 664 -31.13 -14.38 -38.79
CA LYS A 664 -31.38 -15.20 -39.99
C LYS A 664 -31.40 -14.35 -41.26
N ALA A 665 -32.04 -13.17 -41.24
CA ALA A 665 -32.06 -12.27 -42.37
C ALA A 665 -30.65 -11.72 -42.72
N GLU A 666 -29.82 -11.42 -41.71
CA GLU A 666 -28.43 -11.01 -41.90
C GLU A 666 -27.56 -12.14 -42.45
N GLU A 667 -27.73 -13.37 -41.94
CA GLU A 667 -27.06 -14.57 -42.46
C GLU A 667 -27.45 -14.86 -43.91
N GLU A 668 -28.74 -14.77 -44.26
CA GLU A 668 -29.24 -14.91 -45.63
C GLU A 668 -28.73 -13.80 -46.56
N ALA A 669 -28.70 -12.55 -46.10
CA ALA A 669 -28.15 -11.43 -46.86
C ALA A 669 -26.63 -11.57 -47.08
N ALA A 670 -25.90 -12.06 -46.08
CA ALA A 670 -24.47 -12.35 -46.18
C ALA A 670 -24.20 -13.52 -47.13
N ALA A 671 -25.03 -14.57 -47.09
CA ALA A 671 -24.96 -15.70 -48.03
C ALA A 671 -25.25 -15.25 -49.47
N ARG A 672 -26.25 -14.40 -49.68
CA ARG A 672 -26.58 -13.83 -50.99
C ARG A 672 -25.47 -12.94 -51.53
N LYS A 673 -24.88 -12.07 -50.70
CA LYS A 673 -23.70 -11.28 -51.08
C LYS A 673 -22.49 -12.15 -51.42
N ARG A 674 -22.25 -13.24 -50.68
CA ARG A 674 -21.18 -14.20 -51.00
C ARG A 674 -21.43 -14.88 -52.35
N ALA A 675 -22.66 -15.33 -52.61
CA ALA A 675 -23.05 -15.93 -53.88
C ALA A 675 -22.92 -14.95 -55.06
N GLU A 676 -23.28 -13.67 -54.89
CA GLU A 676 -23.08 -12.64 -55.93
C GLU A 676 -21.60 -12.36 -56.20
N LEU A 677 -20.76 -12.36 -55.16
CA LEU A 677 -19.32 -12.19 -55.29
C LEU A 677 -18.67 -13.37 -55.99
N GLU A 678 -19.12 -14.59 -55.70
CA GLU A 678 -18.68 -15.81 -56.34
C GLU A 678 -19.15 -15.88 -57.80
N ALA A 679 -20.39 -15.48 -58.08
CA ALA A 679 -20.91 -15.35 -59.45
C ALA A 679 -20.14 -14.30 -60.26
N LYS A 680 -19.80 -13.14 -59.66
CA LYS A 680 -18.94 -12.14 -60.30
C LYS A 680 -17.54 -12.68 -60.58
N LYS A 681 -16.93 -13.38 -59.62
CA LYS A 681 -15.61 -14.01 -59.81
C LYS A 681 -15.65 -15.06 -60.92
N ASN A 682 -16.70 -15.87 -60.99
CA ASN A 682 -16.87 -16.86 -62.05
C ASN A 682 -17.08 -16.19 -63.41
N ALA A 683 -17.88 -15.13 -63.49
CA ALA A 683 -18.08 -14.35 -64.71
C ALA A 683 -16.79 -13.64 -65.17
N GLU A 684 -16.00 -13.10 -64.24
CA GLU A 684 -14.68 -12.53 -64.53
C GLU A 684 -13.67 -13.60 -64.98
N ALA A 685 -13.74 -14.81 -64.41
CA ALA A 685 -12.91 -15.93 -64.82
C ALA A 685 -13.29 -16.45 -66.21
N GLU A 686 -14.59 -16.52 -66.53
CA GLU A 686 -15.08 -16.85 -67.88
C GLU A 686 -14.72 -15.76 -68.90
N ALA A 687 -14.85 -14.48 -68.54
CA ALA A 687 -14.44 -13.37 -69.39
C ALA A 687 -12.93 -13.40 -69.67
N LYS A 688 -12.10 -13.71 -68.67
CA LYS A 688 -10.66 -13.91 -68.85
C LYS A 688 -10.32 -15.11 -69.72
N LYS A 689 -11.04 -16.23 -69.57
CA LYS A 689 -10.90 -17.39 -70.47
C LYS A 689 -11.27 -17.04 -71.91
N ALA A 690 -12.36 -16.31 -72.10
CA ALA A 690 -12.78 -15.84 -73.42
C ALA A 690 -11.78 -14.83 -74.02
N GLU A 691 -11.15 -13.97 -73.21
CA GLU A 691 -10.07 -13.09 -73.64
C GLU A 691 -8.79 -13.85 -74.01
N GLU A 692 -8.44 -14.91 -73.27
CA GLU A 692 -7.33 -15.81 -73.61
C GLU A 692 -7.59 -16.60 -74.90
N GLU A 693 -8.83 -17.08 -75.11
CA GLU A 693 -9.22 -17.73 -76.37
C GLU A 693 -9.24 -16.75 -77.55
N ALA A 694 -9.68 -15.50 -77.34
CA ALA A 694 -9.63 -14.45 -78.35
C ALA A 694 -8.18 -14.03 -78.69
N LYS A 695 -7.28 -14.00 -77.71
CA LYS A 695 -5.84 -13.77 -77.96
C LYS A 695 -5.19 -14.92 -78.71
N LYS A 696 -5.54 -16.17 -78.40
CA LYS A 696 -5.12 -17.35 -79.20
C LYS A 696 -5.66 -17.33 -80.62
N GLY A 697 -6.82 -16.70 -80.86
CA GLY A 697 -7.36 -16.46 -82.20
C GLY A 697 -6.66 -15.33 -82.97
N ALA A 698 -6.09 -14.33 -82.27
CA ALA A 698 -5.46 -13.15 -82.89
C ALA A 698 -3.95 -13.31 -83.17
N GLU A 699 -3.26 -14.27 -82.54
CA GLU A 699 -1.85 -14.62 -82.87
C GLU A 699 -1.72 -15.59 -84.06
N GLY A 700 -2.84 -16.00 -84.67
CA GLY A 700 -2.84 -16.95 -85.80
C GLY A 700 -2.60 -16.33 -87.19
N ASP A 701 -2.44 -15.01 -87.32
CA ASP A 701 -2.48 -14.34 -88.63
C ASP A 701 -1.38 -13.27 -88.80
N ALA A 702 -0.13 -13.60 -88.47
CA ALA A 702 1.06 -12.96 -89.04
C ALA A 702 2.33 -13.74 -88.67
N GLU A 703 2.72 -14.70 -89.52
CA GLU A 703 4.10 -14.87 -90.05
C GLU A 703 4.30 -16.29 -90.62
N MET A 704 4.23 -16.39 -91.95
CA MET A 704 4.95 -17.41 -92.71
C MET A 704 6.07 -16.71 -93.47
N LYS A 705 7.35 -16.99 -93.12
CA LYS A 705 8.29 -17.65 -94.05
C LYS A 705 9.68 -17.92 -93.45
N ASP A 706 10.12 -19.13 -93.82
CA ASP A 706 11.47 -19.67 -93.97
C ASP A 706 12.23 -20.25 -92.76
N ALA A 707 12.26 -21.59 -92.78
CA ALA A 707 13.02 -22.54 -91.95
C ALA A 707 14.49 -22.66 -92.46
N PRO A 708 15.43 -23.40 -91.81
CA PRO A 708 15.27 -24.83 -91.50
C PRO A 708 16.01 -25.44 -90.27
N ALA A 709 15.58 -26.67 -89.98
CA ALA A 709 16.34 -27.87 -89.55
C ALA A 709 16.71 -28.14 -88.07
N GLU A 710 16.11 -29.26 -87.61
CA GLU A 710 16.64 -30.37 -86.77
C GLU A 710 16.92 -30.19 -85.27
N GLY A 711 16.36 -31.10 -84.46
CA GLY A 711 16.78 -31.38 -83.08
C GLY A 711 15.73 -32.07 -82.21
N GLU A 712 16.04 -33.27 -81.73
CA GLU A 712 15.19 -34.26 -81.06
C GLU A 712 14.89 -34.00 -79.56
N ALA A 713 13.95 -34.82 -79.04
CA ALA A 713 13.97 -35.51 -77.73
C ALA A 713 13.04 -35.06 -76.58
N GLN A 714 12.09 -35.96 -76.28
CA GLN A 714 11.74 -36.59 -74.99
C GLN A 714 11.66 -35.79 -73.67
N GLY A 715 10.59 -36.04 -72.89
CA GLY A 715 10.59 -35.82 -71.43
C GLY A 715 9.23 -35.90 -70.75
N GLU A 716 8.93 -37.04 -70.15
CA GLU A 716 7.78 -37.35 -69.28
C GLU A 716 7.79 -36.62 -67.92
N ALA A 717 6.62 -36.67 -67.24
CA ALA A 717 6.45 -36.79 -65.77
C ALA A 717 6.78 -35.55 -64.89
N GLU A 718 6.18 -35.26 -63.73
CA GLU A 718 5.21 -35.91 -62.84
C GLU A 718 4.76 -34.86 -61.78
N LYS A 719 3.58 -35.07 -61.17
CA LYS A 719 3.17 -34.85 -59.75
C LYS A 719 3.77 -33.66 -58.96
N GLN A 720 3.00 -32.80 -58.29
CA GLN A 720 2.00 -33.03 -57.23
C GLN A 720 1.00 -31.88 -57.14
#